data_AF-A0A6G0L248-F1
#
_entry.id   AF-A0A6G0L248-F1
#
_cell.length_a   1.000
_cell.length_b   1.000
_cell.length_c   1.000
_cell.angle_alpha   90.00
_cell.angle_beta   90.00
_cell.angle_gamma   90.00
#
_symmetry.space_group_name_H-M   'P 1'
#
loop_
_entity.id
_entity.type
_entity.pdbx_description
1 polymer ?
#
loop_
_entity_poly.entity_id
_entity_poly.type
_entity_poly.pdbx_seq_one_letter_code
_entity_poly.pdbx_strand_id
1 'polypeptide(L)'
;MSASPTKKQKVSGHLTAHNLIDGVFVPPTGGAYLDVISPSSGQVIGKCALSTAEDVQLAVAKGREAFKEWRQTTVKTRAVIMLKFHALLVQHQDELADIVVQENGKNRTEALASVLKGNETVEYACSLPQLVQGRTLQVSRGISCREVRDPLGVVACVVPFNFPIMVPMWTIPIALTMGNCVILKPSEKVPLTMARVAELLLEAGVPKGVFQIINGTVDPVNSLCDHPGVAAVTFVGSSRVAQLVARRCRALDKRVLALGGAKNHLVALPDADVDVASKDIVASYAGCAGQRCMAASVLLLVGDCTALLDMIVKKSKELTRGTEAGQVGALIDDVSKTRVLKYINEAEAAGVKVLVDGRSWAKESNGFWVGPTVLLHTNPNDAAMKDEIFGPVLSVYRVSSFDEALEIENGNDYGNAAAIYTSNGAYAEYFQSRFRAGMIGVNIGIPVPREPFSFGGMYGTKSKFGDMDITGDGCVEFFSTRRKITTKWSTVIHSGDAANFSGQIELENDGDHRKTPLTHPEYQDAGCQKPKAAPPNSFYALQSLTDSTAGQSLTHSDICIEATMTPKISQAQGHHKQLYKNPSILAGAEDFIDDDDWDEVYEEPRRRSSSVEATLSSCFTSLSSGIHSVRFAVTTRAKRLCTRDSTRGSRLRNSMVEISSATRRSLARANSMPAPYHRSSESDLDLFGGVEDELDAENPAEVCVAKLPPPSPRRSSTLGRGRYSKLLPTRSWTLGSK
;
A
#
# COMPACT_ATOMS: atom_id res chain seq x y z
N MET A 1 21.34 -24.33 -31.59
CA MET A 1 21.75 -22.92 -31.77
C MET A 1 21.02 -22.36 -32.96
N SER A 2 20.12 -21.40 -32.73
CA SER A 2 19.61 -20.49 -33.75
C SER A 2 19.98 -19.07 -33.28
N ALA A 3 20.33 -18.18 -34.21
CA ALA A 3 20.82 -16.86 -33.84
C ALA A 3 19.71 -16.01 -33.18
N SER A 4 20.04 -15.35 -32.08
CA SER A 4 19.12 -14.38 -31.46
C SER A 4 18.82 -13.25 -32.44
N PRO A 5 17.56 -12.83 -32.64
CA PRO A 5 17.21 -11.77 -33.55
C PRO A 5 17.55 -10.39 -32.96
N THR A 6 18.84 -10.06 -32.90
CA THR A 6 19.32 -8.69 -32.63
C THR A 6 18.97 -7.77 -33.80
N LYS A 7 17.69 -7.38 -33.88
CA LYS A 7 17.27 -6.14 -34.51
C LYS A 7 16.94 -5.16 -33.39
N LYS A 8 17.34 -3.89 -33.56
CA LYS A 8 16.58 -2.81 -32.96
C LYS A 8 15.16 -2.92 -33.53
N GLN A 9 14.20 -3.40 -32.75
CA GLN A 9 12.80 -3.13 -33.08
C GLN A 9 12.66 -1.61 -33.07
N LYS A 10 12.28 -1.04 -34.21
CA LYS A 10 11.61 0.27 -34.16
C LYS A 10 10.41 0.07 -33.24
N VAL A 11 10.15 1.03 -32.35
CA VAL A 11 8.87 1.10 -31.64
C VAL A 11 7.82 1.43 -32.70
N SER A 12 7.23 0.39 -33.30
CA SER A 12 6.46 0.48 -34.54
C SER A 12 5.06 -0.10 -34.35
N GLY A 13 4.15 0.77 -33.90
CA GLY A 13 2.72 0.47 -33.74
C GLY A 13 2.01 1.58 -32.99
N HIS A 14 2.39 1.79 -31.73
CA HIS A 14 1.57 2.53 -30.76
C HIS A 14 2.19 3.88 -30.37
N LEU A 15 2.27 4.78 -31.37
CA LEU A 15 2.46 6.22 -31.14
C LEU A 15 1.21 6.90 -30.54
N THR A 16 0.13 6.14 -30.28
CA THR A 16 -1.13 6.65 -29.73
C THR A 16 -1.64 5.69 -28.67
N ALA A 17 -1.69 6.14 -27.41
CA ALA A 17 -2.38 5.47 -26.32
C ALA A 17 -3.89 5.73 -26.42
N HIS A 18 -4.54 4.85 -27.18
CA HIS A 18 -5.99 4.69 -27.22
C HIS A 18 -6.53 4.14 -25.89
N ASN A 19 -7.84 4.29 -25.67
CA ASN A 19 -8.53 3.64 -24.55
C ASN A 19 -8.62 2.14 -24.79
N LEU A 20 -8.53 1.32 -23.75
CA LEU A 20 -8.85 -0.10 -23.82
C LEU A 20 -10.25 -0.32 -23.27
N ILE A 21 -11.22 -0.63 -24.14
CA ILE A 21 -12.61 -0.89 -23.78
C ILE A 21 -13.03 -2.23 -24.38
N ASP A 22 -13.70 -3.09 -23.59
CA ASP A 22 -14.15 -4.43 -24.01
C ASP A 22 -13.06 -5.31 -24.68
N GLY A 23 -11.79 -5.13 -24.27
CA GLY A 23 -10.64 -5.83 -24.84
C GLY A 23 -10.22 -5.36 -26.25
N VAL A 24 -10.60 -4.16 -26.67
CA VAL A 24 -10.22 -3.53 -27.94
C VAL A 24 -9.70 -2.11 -27.70
N PHE A 25 -8.65 -1.71 -28.40
CA PHE A 25 -8.17 -0.32 -28.38
C PHE A 25 -9.07 0.57 -29.24
N VAL A 26 -9.58 1.65 -28.64
CA VAL A 26 -10.53 2.58 -29.28
C VAL A 26 -10.12 4.06 -29.09
N PRO A 27 -10.32 4.92 -30.10
CA PRO A 27 -10.29 6.37 -29.92
C PRO A 27 -11.24 6.85 -28.81
N PRO A 28 -10.97 7.99 -28.17
CA PRO A 28 -11.93 8.60 -27.26
C PRO A 28 -13.13 9.14 -28.05
N THR A 29 -14.32 9.14 -27.44
CA THR A 29 -15.57 9.56 -28.10
C THR A 29 -15.52 11.02 -28.54
N GLY A 30 -14.82 11.89 -27.80
CA GLY A 30 -14.57 13.29 -28.18
C GLY A 30 -13.50 13.51 -29.25
N GLY A 31 -12.80 12.45 -29.71
CA GLY A 31 -11.78 12.51 -30.76
C GLY A 31 -10.47 13.26 -30.42
N ALA A 32 -10.38 13.91 -29.26
CA ALA A 32 -9.25 14.74 -28.85
C ALA A 32 -8.08 13.92 -28.28
N TYR A 33 -6.87 14.46 -28.43
CA TYR A 33 -5.62 13.85 -27.94
C TYR A 33 -4.67 14.91 -27.38
N LEU A 34 -3.92 14.56 -26.33
CA LEU A 34 -2.78 15.32 -25.81
C LEU A 34 -1.48 14.71 -26.35
N ASP A 35 -0.44 15.52 -26.55
CA ASP A 35 0.89 15.04 -26.97
C ASP A 35 1.70 14.49 -25.78
N VAL A 36 2.31 13.32 -25.97
CA VAL A 36 3.24 12.69 -25.00
C VAL A 36 4.65 13.13 -25.37
N ILE A 37 5.30 13.89 -24.48
CA ILE A 37 6.62 14.49 -24.70
C ILE A 37 7.68 13.66 -23.98
N SER A 38 8.77 13.31 -24.68
CA SER A 38 9.91 12.61 -24.09
C SER A 38 10.74 13.57 -23.23
N PRO A 39 10.82 13.37 -21.90
CA PRO A 39 11.34 14.42 -21.01
C PRO A 39 12.84 14.68 -21.18
N SER A 40 13.57 13.64 -21.58
CA SER A 40 15.01 13.70 -21.88
C SER A 40 15.35 14.55 -23.12
N SER A 41 14.40 14.77 -24.03
CA SER A 41 14.65 15.35 -25.36
C SER A 41 13.74 16.53 -25.76
N GLY A 42 12.62 16.73 -25.05
CA GLY A 42 11.61 17.74 -25.39
C GLY A 42 10.81 17.43 -26.66
N GLN A 43 10.96 16.23 -27.24
CA GLN A 43 10.29 15.85 -28.49
C GLN A 43 8.98 15.08 -28.22
N VAL A 44 7.97 15.29 -29.05
CA VAL A 44 6.74 14.47 -29.04
C VAL A 44 7.06 13.05 -29.50
N ILE A 45 6.78 12.06 -28.67
CA ILE A 45 6.97 10.62 -28.94
C ILE A 45 5.67 9.85 -29.11
N GLY A 46 4.53 10.45 -28.78
CA GLY A 46 3.23 9.84 -28.97
C GLY A 46 2.08 10.75 -28.60
N LYS A 47 0.88 10.18 -28.46
CA LYS A 47 -0.36 10.87 -28.10
C LYS A 47 -1.17 10.09 -27.06
N CYS A 48 -1.82 10.80 -26.15
CA CYS A 48 -2.72 10.27 -25.13
C CYS A 48 -4.18 10.60 -25.48
N ALA A 49 -5.09 9.63 -25.47
CA ALA A 49 -6.52 9.88 -25.69
C ALA A 49 -7.13 10.75 -24.57
N LEU A 50 -7.85 11.82 -24.93
CA LEU A 50 -8.60 12.63 -23.97
C LEU A 50 -10.05 12.12 -23.90
N SER A 51 -10.33 11.26 -22.93
CA SER A 51 -11.63 10.57 -22.81
C SER A 51 -12.72 11.44 -22.19
N THR A 52 -13.96 11.24 -22.65
CA THR A 52 -15.15 11.93 -22.13
C THR A 52 -15.90 11.10 -21.08
N ALA A 53 -17.00 11.64 -20.55
CA ALA A 53 -17.87 10.91 -19.62
C ALA A 53 -18.54 9.69 -20.29
N GLU A 54 -18.79 9.75 -21.60
CA GLU A 54 -19.34 8.66 -22.41
C GLU A 54 -18.37 7.47 -22.49
N ASP A 55 -17.07 7.72 -22.64
CA ASP A 55 -16.04 6.67 -22.63
C ASP A 55 -16.00 5.95 -21.27
N VAL A 56 -16.07 6.70 -20.17
CA VAL A 56 -16.19 6.15 -18.80
C VAL A 56 -17.47 5.35 -18.64
N GLN A 57 -18.61 5.88 -19.08
CA GLN A 57 -19.91 5.21 -19.02
C GLN A 57 -19.89 3.87 -19.80
N LEU A 58 -19.25 3.83 -20.98
CA LEU A 58 -19.10 2.62 -21.77
C LEU A 58 -18.19 1.59 -21.08
N ALA A 59 -17.03 2.02 -20.58
CA ALA A 59 -16.11 1.14 -19.87
C ALA A 59 -16.73 0.56 -18.58
N VAL A 60 -17.47 1.36 -17.78
CA VAL A 60 -18.15 0.82 -16.59
C VAL A 60 -19.31 -0.11 -16.97
N ALA A 61 -20.05 0.15 -18.04
CA ALA A 61 -21.06 -0.77 -18.54
C ALA A 61 -20.45 -2.14 -18.91
N LYS A 62 -19.32 -2.13 -19.63
CA LYS A 62 -18.59 -3.34 -20.03
C LYS A 62 -17.92 -4.08 -18.87
N GLY A 63 -17.37 -3.35 -17.89
CA GLY A 63 -16.89 -3.95 -16.64
C GLY A 63 -18.02 -4.63 -15.85
N ARG A 64 -19.23 -4.02 -15.81
CA ARG A 64 -20.41 -4.61 -15.15
C ARG A 64 -21.00 -5.79 -15.90
N GLU A 65 -20.82 -5.86 -17.22
CA GLU A 65 -21.15 -7.03 -18.03
C GLU A 65 -20.22 -8.20 -17.70
N ALA A 66 -18.90 -8.00 -17.83
CA ALA A 66 -17.88 -9.02 -17.58
C ALA A 66 -17.85 -9.52 -16.12
N PHE A 67 -18.13 -8.65 -15.14
CA PHE A 67 -18.14 -9.01 -13.71
C PHE A 67 -19.12 -10.14 -13.36
N LYS A 68 -20.19 -10.34 -14.15
CA LYS A 68 -21.18 -11.42 -13.93
C LYS A 68 -20.52 -12.80 -13.91
N GLU A 69 -19.58 -13.04 -14.82
CA GLU A 69 -18.87 -14.31 -14.98
C GLU A 69 -17.53 -14.31 -14.24
N TRP A 70 -16.75 -13.22 -14.33
CA TRP A 70 -15.41 -13.11 -13.73
C TRP A 70 -15.39 -13.33 -12.21
N ARG A 71 -16.47 -12.93 -11.51
CA ARG A 71 -16.63 -13.19 -10.08
C ARG A 71 -16.76 -14.68 -9.74
N GLN A 72 -17.29 -15.48 -10.66
CA GLN A 72 -17.52 -16.93 -10.51
C GLN A 72 -16.29 -17.75 -10.88
N THR A 73 -15.43 -17.22 -11.76
CA THR A 73 -14.10 -17.77 -12.07
C THR A 73 -13.31 -17.98 -10.76
N THR A 74 -12.79 -19.20 -10.52
CA THR A 74 -12.14 -19.49 -9.23
C THR A 74 -10.88 -18.64 -9.03
N VAL A 75 -10.56 -18.29 -7.78
CA VAL A 75 -9.33 -17.53 -7.44
C VAL A 75 -8.06 -18.23 -7.98
N LYS A 76 -8.03 -19.57 -8.00
CA LYS A 76 -6.95 -20.36 -8.62
C LYS A 76 -6.85 -20.12 -10.13
N THR A 77 -7.99 -20.11 -10.84
CA THR A 77 -8.03 -19.84 -12.28
C THR A 77 -7.56 -18.41 -12.59
N ARG A 78 -7.93 -17.43 -11.77
CA ARG A 78 -7.47 -16.03 -11.92
C ARG A 78 -5.97 -15.88 -11.63
N ALA A 79 -5.45 -16.56 -10.60
CA ALA A 79 -4.02 -16.61 -10.31
C ALA A 79 -3.19 -17.27 -11.44
N VAL A 80 -3.74 -18.24 -12.19
CA VAL A 80 -3.07 -18.82 -13.37
C VAL A 80 -2.92 -17.79 -14.51
N ILE A 81 -3.82 -16.82 -14.64
CA ILE A 81 -3.65 -15.70 -15.58
C ILE A 81 -2.51 -14.79 -15.11
N MET A 82 -2.40 -14.52 -13.79
CA MET A 82 -1.28 -13.75 -13.23
C MET A 82 0.07 -14.47 -13.40
N LEU A 83 0.14 -15.80 -13.28
CA LEU A 83 1.35 -16.57 -13.54
C LEU A 83 1.85 -16.42 -14.99
N LYS A 84 0.94 -16.39 -15.97
CA LYS A 84 1.29 -16.10 -17.37
C LYS A 84 1.75 -14.65 -17.54
N PHE A 85 1.03 -13.70 -16.95
CA PHE A 85 1.34 -12.27 -17.05
C PHE A 85 2.72 -11.95 -16.42
N HIS A 86 3.06 -12.58 -15.29
CA HIS A 86 4.38 -12.49 -14.67
C HIS A 86 5.50 -12.95 -15.62
N ALA A 87 5.30 -14.07 -16.34
CA ALA A 87 6.25 -14.55 -17.33
C ALA A 87 6.38 -13.62 -18.54
N LEU A 88 5.26 -13.03 -19.00
CA LEU A 88 5.26 -12.02 -20.08
C LEU A 88 5.98 -10.73 -19.65
N LEU A 89 5.82 -10.27 -18.41
CA LEU A 89 6.56 -9.12 -17.89
C LEU A 89 8.08 -9.38 -17.83
N VAL A 90 8.52 -10.59 -17.50
CA VAL A 90 9.96 -10.97 -17.58
C VAL A 90 10.42 -11.02 -19.05
N GLN A 91 9.64 -11.63 -19.94
CA GLN A 91 9.96 -11.75 -21.37
C GLN A 91 10.11 -10.39 -22.05
N HIS A 92 9.29 -9.41 -21.67
CA HIS A 92 9.25 -8.07 -22.26
C HIS A 92 9.89 -6.99 -21.37
N GLN A 93 10.65 -7.36 -20.34
CA GLN A 93 11.16 -6.42 -19.34
C GLN A 93 12.04 -5.30 -19.93
N ASP A 94 12.85 -5.63 -20.95
CA ASP A 94 13.73 -4.69 -21.63
C ASP A 94 12.97 -3.75 -22.57
N GLU A 95 11.94 -4.26 -23.26
CA GLU A 95 11.03 -3.47 -24.08
C GLU A 95 10.26 -2.45 -23.21
N LEU A 96 9.70 -2.91 -22.09
CA LEU A 96 8.99 -2.08 -21.13
C LEU A 96 9.92 -1.04 -20.49
N ALA A 97 11.15 -1.42 -20.13
CA ALA A 97 12.15 -0.48 -19.62
C ALA A 97 12.50 0.62 -20.65
N ASP A 98 12.69 0.25 -21.91
CA ASP A 98 13.02 1.20 -22.98
C ASP A 98 11.86 2.16 -23.28
N ILE A 99 10.59 1.74 -23.14
CA ILE A 99 9.42 2.65 -23.19
C ILE A 99 9.43 3.61 -22.00
N VAL A 100 9.61 3.10 -20.78
CA VAL A 100 9.65 3.94 -19.55
C VAL A 100 10.77 4.99 -19.60
N VAL A 101 11.96 4.66 -20.13
CA VAL A 101 13.03 5.64 -20.35
C VAL A 101 12.59 6.77 -21.29
N GLN A 102 11.87 6.44 -22.37
CA GLN A 102 11.44 7.41 -23.37
C GLN A 102 10.37 8.38 -22.83
N GLU A 103 9.32 7.88 -22.16
CA GLU A 103 8.19 8.72 -21.71
C GLU A 103 8.36 9.31 -20.30
N ASN A 104 9.09 8.67 -19.39
CA ASN A 104 9.30 9.20 -18.03
C ASN A 104 10.67 9.89 -17.84
N GLY A 105 11.66 9.63 -18.68
CA GLY A 105 12.97 10.29 -18.62
C GLY A 105 13.94 9.79 -17.54
N LYS A 106 13.54 8.84 -16.68
CA LYS A 106 14.43 8.14 -15.74
C LYS A 106 15.46 7.26 -16.46
N ASN A 107 16.55 6.89 -15.77
CA ASN A 107 17.59 6.06 -16.39
C ASN A 107 17.16 4.60 -16.60
N ARG A 108 17.85 3.87 -17.49
CA ARG A 108 17.47 2.49 -17.87
C ARG A 108 17.49 1.51 -16.71
N THR A 109 18.40 1.66 -15.75
CA THR A 109 18.46 0.79 -14.57
C THR A 109 17.25 1.01 -13.65
N GLU A 110 16.83 2.27 -13.47
CA GLU A 110 15.64 2.64 -12.69
C GLU A 110 14.33 2.24 -13.41
N ALA A 111 14.31 2.32 -14.74
CA ALA A 111 13.21 1.84 -15.56
C ALA A 111 13.04 0.32 -15.43
N LEU A 112 14.11 -0.46 -15.64
CA LEU A 112 14.10 -1.91 -15.47
C LEU A 112 13.76 -2.32 -14.02
N ALA A 113 14.32 -1.61 -13.03
CA ALA A 113 13.95 -1.81 -11.63
C ALA A 113 12.46 -1.53 -11.38
N SER A 114 11.88 -0.51 -12.02
CA SER A 114 10.43 -0.24 -11.94
C SER A 114 9.59 -1.37 -12.54
N VAL A 115 10.02 -1.98 -13.65
CA VAL A 115 9.33 -3.14 -14.24
C VAL A 115 9.37 -4.34 -13.28
N LEU A 116 10.57 -4.69 -12.79
CA LEU A 116 10.77 -5.81 -11.87
C LEU A 116 10.00 -5.62 -10.55
N LYS A 117 10.03 -4.41 -9.98
CA LYS A 117 9.32 -4.07 -8.72
C LYS A 117 7.79 -4.13 -8.86
N GLY A 118 7.25 -3.84 -10.04
CA GLY A 118 5.84 -4.08 -10.34
C GLY A 118 5.52 -5.59 -10.50
N ASN A 119 6.42 -6.35 -11.12
CA ASN A 119 6.23 -7.79 -11.33
C ASN A 119 6.23 -8.61 -10.01
N GLU A 120 6.92 -8.14 -8.97
CA GLU A 120 6.85 -8.74 -7.63
C GLU A 120 5.44 -8.66 -7.00
N THR A 121 4.65 -7.60 -7.28
CA THR A 121 3.24 -7.56 -6.87
C THR A 121 2.37 -8.55 -7.67
N VAL A 122 2.74 -8.85 -8.93
CA VAL A 122 2.11 -9.93 -9.72
C VAL A 122 2.43 -11.30 -9.12
N GLU A 123 3.66 -11.51 -8.65
CA GLU A 123 4.07 -12.73 -7.94
C GLU A 123 3.28 -12.92 -6.63
N TYR A 124 3.13 -11.87 -5.81
CA TYR A 124 2.24 -11.91 -4.65
C TYR A 124 0.79 -12.24 -5.05
N ALA A 125 0.27 -11.66 -6.13
CA ALA A 125 -1.07 -11.98 -6.62
C ALA A 125 -1.23 -13.46 -7.02
N CYS A 126 -0.19 -14.11 -7.54
CA CYS A 126 -0.19 -15.55 -7.82
C CYS A 126 -0.35 -16.41 -6.55
N SER A 127 0.08 -15.91 -5.38
CA SER A 127 -0.01 -16.61 -4.08
C SER A 127 -1.38 -16.49 -3.40
N LEU A 128 -2.22 -15.53 -3.82
CA LEU A 128 -3.50 -15.22 -3.19
C LEU A 128 -4.45 -16.41 -2.94
N PRO A 129 -4.53 -17.48 -3.78
CA PRO A 129 -5.33 -18.67 -3.46
C PRO A 129 -5.03 -19.33 -2.10
N GLN A 130 -3.85 -19.09 -1.52
CA GLN A 130 -3.51 -19.52 -0.15
C GLN A 130 -3.69 -18.42 0.90
N LEU A 131 -3.46 -17.15 0.55
CA LEU A 131 -3.53 -16.04 1.50
C LEU A 131 -4.98 -15.60 1.81
N VAL A 132 -5.89 -15.70 0.85
CA VAL A 132 -7.25 -15.14 0.97
C VAL A 132 -8.27 -16.10 1.59
N GLN A 133 -7.78 -17.12 2.30
CA GLN A 133 -8.60 -18.15 2.94
C GLN A 133 -9.58 -17.54 3.96
N GLY A 134 -10.80 -18.08 3.96
CA GLY A 134 -11.84 -17.72 4.93
C GLY A 134 -11.59 -18.34 6.30
N ARG A 135 -12.27 -17.80 7.32
CA ARG A 135 -12.31 -18.41 8.66
C ARG A 135 -13.55 -19.29 8.80
N THR A 136 -13.46 -20.39 9.54
CA THR A 136 -14.61 -21.20 9.92
C THR A 136 -14.46 -21.68 11.37
N LEU A 137 -15.53 -21.63 12.15
CA LEU A 137 -15.55 -22.04 13.55
C LEU A 137 -16.95 -22.52 13.96
N GLN A 138 -17.02 -23.57 14.77
CA GLN A 138 -18.25 -23.90 15.47
C GLN A 138 -18.42 -22.94 16.65
N VAL A 139 -19.43 -22.06 16.58
CA VAL A 139 -19.68 -20.99 17.57
C VAL A 139 -20.72 -21.36 18.63
N SER A 140 -21.50 -22.42 18.39
CA SER A 140 -22.36 -23.05 19.39
C SER A 140 -22.69 -24.50 19.00
N ARG A 141 -23.40 -25.26 19.84
CA ARG A 141 -23.79 -26.65 19.55
C ARG A 141 -24.65 -26.69 18.28
N GLY A 142 -24.16 -27.35 17.22
CA GLY A 142 -24.83 -27.43 15.92
C GLY A 142 -24.87 -26.11 15.12
N ILE A 143 -24.09 -25.09 15.51
CA ILE A 143 -24.04 -23.79 14.81
C ILE A 143 -22.60 -23.45 14.44
N SER A 144 -22.32 -23.33 13.15
CA SER A 144 -21.04 -22.84 12.62
C SER A 144 -21.17 -21.42 12.08
N CYS A 145 -20.05 -20.68 12.12
CA CYS A 145 -19.92 -19.39 11.45
C CYS A 145 -18.70 -19.44 10.54
N ARG A 146 -18.87 -19.00 9.28
CA ARG A 146 -17.78 -18.82 8.31
C ARG A 146 -17.69 -17.40 7.78
N GLU A 147 -16.48 -16.92 7.57
CA GLU A 147 -16.18 -15.68 6.85
C GLU A 147 -15.67 -16.01 5.45
N VAL A 148 -16.17 -15.31 4.43
CA VAL A 148 -15.71 -15.40 3.04
C VAL A 148 -15.49 -14.00 2.46
N ARG A 149 -14.66 -13.89 1.42
CA ARG A 149 -14.40 -12.63 0.71
C ARG A 149 -15.15 -12.59 -0.61
N ASP A 150 -15.94 -11.55 -0.80
CA ASP A 150 -16.55 -11.20 -2.10
C ASP A 150 -15.75 -10.07 -2.78
N PRO A 151 -15.57 -10.08 -4.12
CA PRO A 151 -15.15 -8.89 -4.85
C PRO A 151 -16.26 -7.82 -4.84
N LEU A 152 -15.85 -6.56 -5.05
CA LEU A 152 -16.72 -5.38 -4.98
C LEU A 152 -17.52 -5.14 -6.27
N GLY A 153 -16.91 -5.39 -7.44
CA GLY A 153 -17.52 -5.08 -8.74
C GLY A 153 -16.52 -4.51 -9.73
N VAL A 154 -16.90 -3.40 -10.37
CA VAL A 154 -15.97 -2.54 -11.12
C VAL A 154 -15.28 -1.59 -10.14
N VAL A 155 -13.96 -1.49 -10.23
CA VAL A 155 -13.14 -0.58 -9.42
C VAL A 155 -12.25 0.27 -10.31
N ALA A 156 -11.97 1.50 -9.90
CA ALA A 156 -11.12 2.43 -10.64
C ALA A 156 -9.76 2.60 -9.95
N CYS A 157 -8.69 2.68 -10.74
CA CYS A 157 -7.34 2.96 -10.27
C CYS A 157 -6.79 4.18 -11.02
N VAL A 158 -6.41 5.23 -10.30
CA VAL A 158 -5.83 6.46 -10.85
C VAL A 158 -4.37 6.56 -10.40
N VAL A 159 -3.43 6.62 -11.34
CA VAL A 159 -1.99 6.45 -11.03
C VAL A 159 -1.10 7.55 -11.65
N PRO A 160 0.03 7.91 -11.01
CA PRO A 160 0.82 9.10 -11.32
C PRO A 160 1.89 8.84 -12.38
N PHE A 161 2.53 9.92 -12.85
CA PHE A 161 3.52 9.83 -13.94
C PHE A 161 4.84 9.15 -13.56
N ASN A 162 5.23 9.16 -12.28
CA ASN A 162 6.61 8.90 -11.88
C ASN A 162 7.01 7.41 -11.85
N PHE A 163 6.02 6.51 -11.84
CA PHE A 163 6.20 5.06 -11.84
C PHE A 163 5.13 4.39 -12.71
N PRO A 164 5.20 4.59 -14.05
CA PRO A 164 4.14 4.23 -15.00
C PRO A 164 3.78 2.73 -15.04
N ILE A 165 4.65 1.84 -14.55
CA ILE A 165 4.36 0.41 -14.40
C ILE A 165 4.23 -0.04 -12.94
N MET A 166 5.12 0.41 -12.04
CA MET A 166 5.15 -0.11 -10.66
C MET A 166 3.88 0.23 -9.87
N VAL A 167 3.39 1.47 -9.94
CA VAL A 167 2.20 1.89 -9.19
C VAL A 167 0.89 1.29 -9.73
N PRO A 168 0.64 1.18 -11.06
CA PRO A 168 -0.49 0.37 -11.55
C PRO A 168 -0.41 -1.10 -11.11
N MET A 169 0.78 -1.70 -11.06
CA MET A 169 0.95 -3.07 -10.54
C MET A 169 0.66 -3.20 -9.04
N TRP A 170 0.67 -2.13 -8.25
CA TRP A 170 0.26 -2.18 -6.82
C TRP A 170 -1.21 -2.53 -6.59
N THR A 171 -2.06 -2.44 -7.63
CA THR A 171 -3.50 -2.67 -7.53
C THR A 171 -4.03 -3.68 -8.54
N ILE A 172 -3.65 -3.59 -9.83
CA ILE A 172 -4.25 -4.39 -10.92
C ILE A 172 -4.19 -5.90 -10.63
N PRO A 173 -3.04 -6.52 -10.29
CA PRO A 173 -2.94 -7.98 -10.16
C PRO A 173 -3.76 -8.51 -8.97
N ILE A 174 -3.78 -7.76 -7.87
CA ILE A 174 -4.53 -8.09 -6.65
C ILE A 174 -6.03 -7.92 -6.90
N ALA A 175 -6.47 -6.77 -7.43
CA ALA A 175 -7.87 -6.49 -7.70
C ALA A 175 -8.49 -7.51 -8.68
N LEU A 176 -7.77 -7.83 -9.77
CA LEU A 176 -8.15 -8.86 -10.74
C LEU A 176 -8.24 -10.25 -10.09
N THR A 177 -7.23 -10.66 -9.31
CA THR A 177 -7.22 -11.99 -8.68
C THR A 177 -8.29 -12.14 -7.59
N MET A 178 -8.63 -11.05 -6.89
CA MET A 178 -9.79 -11.00 -5.99
C MET A 178 -11.13 -11.13 -6.72
N GLY A 179 -11.17 -10.89 -8.04
CA GLY A 179 -12.36 -11.08 -8.88
C GLY A 179 -13.09 -9.79 -9.24
N ASN A 180 -12.45 -8.64 -9.09
CA ASN A 180 -12.97 -7.36 -9.54
C ASN A 180 -12.64 -7.14 -11.03
N CYS A 181 -13.41 -6.29 -11.69
CA CYS A 181 -13.04 -5.72 -12.98
C CYS A 181 -12.42 -4.34 -12.76
N VAL A 182 -11.32 -4.02 -13.45
CA VAL A 182 -10.51 -2.82 -13.18
C VAL A 182 -10.57 -1.87 -14.38
N ILE A 183 -10.83 -0.60 -14.10
CA ILE A 183 -10.61 0.51 -15.03
C ILE A 183 -9.41 1.31 -14.52
N LEU A 184 -8.34 1.37 -15.30
CA LEU A 184 -7.16 2.18 -15.00
C LEU A 184 -7.26 3.53 -15.71
N LYS A 185 -6.94 4.62 -15.00
CA LYS A 185 -6.49 5.88 -15.59
C LYS A 185 -4.99 6.07 -15.29
N PRO A 186 -4.09 5.79 -16.25
CA PRO A 186 -2.68 6.17 -16.15
C PRO A 186 -2.55 7.68 -16.33
N SER A 187 -1.49 8.29 -15.79
CA SER A 187 -1.17 9.69 -16.11
C SER A 187 -0.95 9.84 -17.62
N GLU A 188 -1.67 10.81 -18.17
CA GLU A 188 -1.58 11.32 -19.53
C GLU A 188 -0.16 11.65 -20.03
N LYS A 189 0.78 11.91 -19.11
CA LYS A 189 2.19 12.18 -19.41
C LYS A 189 3.00 10.90 -19.74
N VAL A 190 2.50 9.71 -19.34
CA VAL A 190 3.20 8.42 -19.49
C VAL A 190 2.27 7.21 -19.81
N PRO A 191 1.40 7.30 -20.83
CA PRO A 191 0.38 6.29 -21.07
C PRO A 191 0.89 5.08 -21.89
N LEU A 192 2.07 5.18 -22.54
CA LEU A 192 2.53 4.23 -23.55
C LEU A 192 2.94 2.89 -22.91
N THR A 193 3.58 2.92 -21.74
CA THR A 193 3.89 1.71 -20.96
C THR A 193 2.62 0.94 -20.61
N MET A 194 1.56 1.63 -20.18
CA MET A 194 0.32 0.94 -19.81
C MET A 194 -0.52 0.49 -21.00
N ALA A 195 -0.43 1.15 -22.16
CA ALA A 195 -0.92 0.60 -23.42
C ALA A 195 -0.24 -0.74 -23.75
N ARG A 196 1.09 -0.82 -23.65
CA ARG A 196 1.83 -2.07 -23.91
C ARG A 196 1.54 -3.16 -22.85
N VAL A 197 1.43 -2.80 -21.57
CA VAL A 197 1.04 -3.75 -20.51
C VAL A 197 -0.40 -4.26 -20.69
N ALA A 198 -1.30 -3.46 -21.28
CA ALA A 198 -2.65 -3.90 -21.59
C ALA A 198 -2.69 -5.04 -22.62
N GLU A 199 -1.84 -4.99 -23.63
CA GLU A 199 -1.66 -6.10 -24.59
C GLU A 199 -1.20 -7.38 -23.88
N LEU A 200 -0.21 -7.29 -23.00
CA LEU A 200 0.32 -8.44 -22.24
C LEU A 200 -0.72 -9.02 -21.27
N LEU A 201 -1.63 -8.21 -20.72
CA LEU A 201 -2.76 -8.70 -19.91
C LEU A 201 -3.80 -9.45 -20.77
N LEU A 202 -4.08 -8.99 -21.99
CA LEU A 202 -4.94 -9.70 -22.94
C LEU A 202 -4.29 -11.02 -23.39
N GLU A 203 -2.99 -11.02 -23.69
CA GLU A 203 -2.22 -12.21 -24.07
C GLU A 203 -2.14 -13.25 -22.94
N ALA A 204 -2.02 -12.81 -21.68
CA ALA A 204 -2.13 -13.69 -20.52
C ALA A 204 -3.52 -14.37 -20.41
N GLY A 205 -4.55 -13.79 -21.03
CA GLY A 205 -5.92 -14.30 -21.05
C GLY A 205 -6.85 -13.61 -20.06
N VAL A 206 -6.63 -12.33 -19.72
CA VAL A 206 -7.64 -11.52 -19.03
C VAL A 206 -8.86 -11.34 -19.95
N PRO A 207 -10.09 -11.69 -19.53
CA PRO A 207 -11.26 -11.57 -20.41
C PRO A 207 -11.60 -10.13 -20.79
N LYS A 208 -12.38 -9.98 -21.87
CA LYS A 208 -12.93 -8.69 -22.31
C LYS A 208 -13.72 -8.01 -21.19
N GLY A 209 -13.58 -6.69 -21.08
CA GLY A 209 -14.21 -5.87 -20.03
C GLY A 209 -13.62 -6.04 -18.61
N VAL A 210 -12.82 -7.07 -18.34
CA VAL A 210 -12.25 -7.34 -17.01
C VAL A 210 -11.09 -6.41 -16.66
N PHE A 211 -10.23 -6.09 -17.61
CA PHE A 211 -9.26 -5.00 -17.51
C PHE A 211 -9.48 -4.00 -18.66
N GLN A 212 -9.48 -2.70 -18.31
CA GLN A 212 -9.79 -1.61 -19.22
C GLN A 212 -8.94 -0.37 -18.87
N ILE A 213 -8.70 0.49 -19.84
CA ILE A 213 -7.95 1.74 -19.69
C ILE A 213 -8.79 2.90 -20.23
N ILE A 214 -8.97 3.93 -19.40
CA ILE A 214 -9.52 5.23 -19.80
C ILE A 214 -8.44 6.27 -19.56
N ASN A 215 -7.97 6.89 -20.64
CA ASN A 215 -6.93 7.93 -20.60
C ASN A 215 -7.55 9.34 -20.45
N GLY A 216 -6.73 10.38 -20.36
CA GLY A 216 -7.17 11.78 -20.30
C GLY A 216 -6.83 12.47 -18.98
N THR A 217 -7.24 13.72 -18.79
CA THR A 217 -6.81 14.56 -17.65
C THR A 217 -7.71 14.41 -16.41
N VAL A 218 -8.60 15.38 -16.17
CA VAL A 218 -9.39 15.55 -14.93
C VAL A 218 -10.80 14.98 -15.07
N ASP A 219 -11.46 15.22 -16.21
CA ASP A 219 -12.84 14.76 -16.49
C ASP A 219 -13.06 13.25 -16.35
N PRO A 220 -12.17 12.36 -16.86
CA PRO A 220 -12.32 10.92 -16.60
C PRO A 220 -12.13 10.56 -15.12
N VAL A 221 -11.32 11.30 -14.36
CA VAL A 221 -11.15 11.08 -12.91
C VAL A 221 -12.42 11.47 -12.16
N ASN A 222 -12.99 12.65 -12.43
CA ASN A 222 -14.26 13.09 -11.85
C ASN A 222 -15.39 12.11 -12.20
N SER A 223 -15.50 11.74 -13.48
CA SER A 223 -16.46 10.75 -13.98
C SER A 223 -16.33 9.40 -13.27
N LEU A 224 -15.12 8.86 -13.10
CA LEU A 224 -14.90 7.60 -12.37
C LEU A 224 -15.21 7.71 -10.86
N CYS A 225 -15.00 8.88 -10.25
CA CYS A 225 -15.37 9.15 -8.85
C CYS A 225 -16.89 9.26 -8.66
N ASP A 226 -17.62 9.81 -9.64
CA ASP A 226 -19.06 10.01 -9.52
C ASP A 226 -19.86 8.77 -9.94
N HIS A 227 -19.36 7.98 -10.90
CA HIS A 227 -20.16 6.97 -11.57
C HIS A 227 -20.71 5.90 -10.59
N PRO A 228 -22.04 5.67 -10.55
CA PRO A 228 -22.68 4.78 -9.57
C PRO A 228 -22.40 3.28 -9.83
N GLY A 229 -21.80 2.94 -10.97
CA GLY A 229 -21.30 1.60 -11.28
C GLY A 229 -19.88 1.29 -10.78
N VAL A 230 -19.12 2.28 -10.29
CA VAL A 230 -17.78 2.08 -9.72
C VAL A 230 -17.91 1.91 -8.20
N ALA A 231 -17.44 0.78 -7.67
CA ALA A 231 -17.61 0.40 -6.27
C ALA A 231 -16.49 0.93 -5.35
N ALA A 232 -15.28 1.11 -5.88
CA ALA A 232 -14.13 1.65 -5.15
C ALA A 232 -13.15 2.38 -6.08
N VAL A 233 -12.40 3.34 -5.52
CA VAL A 233 -11.38 4.13 -6.23
C VAL A 233 -10.06 4.08 -5.45
N THR A 234 -8.96 3.72 -6.11
CA THR A 234 -7.61 4.02 -5.61
C THR A 234 -7.03 5.21 -6.37
N PHE A 235 -6.33 6.09 -5.66
CA PHE A 235 -5.60 7.22 -6.23
C PHE A 235 -4.18 7.26 -5.65
N VAL A 236 -3.20 7.57 -6.48
CA VAL A 236 -1.83 7.91 -6.04
C VAL A 236 -1.36 9.13 -6.82
N GLY A 237 -0.92 10.19 -6.13
CA GLY A 237 -0.53 11.47 -6.74
C GLY A 237 -0.29 12.56 -5.70
N SER A 238 -0.44 13.84 -6.07
CA SER A 238 -0.21 14.94 -5.13
C SER A 238 -1.28 15.01 -4.03
N SER A 239 -0.90 15.53 -2.86
CA SER A 239 -1.76 15.58 -1.66
C SER A 239 -3.07 16.35 -1.88
N ARG A 240 -3.04 17.43 -2.67
CA ARG A 240 -4.22 18.23 -3.00
C ARG A 240 -5.25 17.41 -3.77
N VAL A 241 -4.82 16.73 -4.84
CA VAL A 241 -5.72 15.91 -5.68
C VAL A 241 -6.16 14.65 -4.93
N ALA A 242 -5.28 14.03 -4.14
CA ALA A 242 -5.63 12.91 -3.26
C ALA A 242 -6.74 13.28 -2.28
N GLN A 243 -6.66 14.47 -1.65
CA GLN A 243 -7.69 14.98 -0.76
C GLN A 243 -9.02 15.24 -1.51
N LEU A 244 -8.98 15.83 -2.71
CA LEU A 244 -10.17 16.08 -3.53
C LEU A 244 -10.89 14.78 -3.93
N VAL A 245 -10.14 13.80 -4.46
CA VAL A 245 -10.66 12.47 -4.84
C VAL A 245 -11.23 11.74 -3.61
N ALA A 246 -10.54 11.77 -2.47
CA ALA A 246 -11.02 11.15 -1.24
C ALA A 246 -12.31 11.81 -0.71
N ARG A 247 -12.42 13.15 -0.75
CA ARG A 247 -13.64 13.88 -0.37
C ARG A 247 -14.79 13.55 -1.33
N ARG A 248 -14.56 13.59 -2.64
CA ARG A 248 -15.57 13.30 -3.68
C ARG A 248 -16.13 11.88 -3.56
N CYS A 249 -15.26 10.88 -3.40
CA CYS A 249 -15.70 9.49 -3.21
C CYS A 249 -16.43 9.26 -1.89
N ARG A 250 -15.93 9.81 -0.78
CA ARG A 250 -16.57 9.68 0.55
C ARG A 250 -17.94 10.36 0.61
N ALA A 251 -18.16 11.46 -0.13
CA ALA A 251 -19.46 12.12 -0.25
C ALA A 251 -20.52 11.29 -1.02
N LEU A 252 -20.11 10.20 -1.67
CA LEU A 252 -20.96 9.28 -2.45
C LEU A 252 -20.94 7.85 -1.88
N ASP A 253 -20.58 7.70 -0.59
CA ASP A 253 -20.40 6.42 0.13
C ASP A 253 -19.45 5.43 -0.58
N LYS A 254 -18.59 5.90 -1.50
CA LYS A 254 -17.71 5.06 -2.31
C LYS A 254 -16.40 4.81 -1.56
N ARG A 255 -15.98 3.54 -1.49
CA ARG A 255 -14.71 3.16 -0.84
C ARG A 255 -13.54 3.81 -1.58
N VAL A 256 -12.66 4.50 -0.85
CA VAL A 256 -11.54 5.22 -1.44
C VAL A 256 -10.27 5.07 -0.61
N LEU A 257 -9.14 4.94 -1.31
CA LEU A 257 -7.79 5.09 -0.77
C LEU A 257 -7.03 6.03 -1.70
N ALA A 258 -6.73 7.23 -1.22
CA ALA A 258 -5.93 8.20 -1.94
C ALA A 258 -4.61 8.46 -1.22
N LEU A 259 -3.51 8.06 -1.85
CA LEU A 259 -2.15 8.34 -1.39
C LEU A 259 -1.67 9.66 -1.99
N GLY A 260 -1.15 10.52 -1.12
CA GLY A 260 -0.66 11.85 -1.44
C GLY A 260 0.84 11.92 -1.62
N GLY A 261 1.33 13.16 -1.59
CA GLY A 261 2.75 13.50 -1.62
C GLY A 261 3.50 13.19 -0.33
N ALA A 262 4.78 13.54 -0.30
CA ALA A 262 5.68 13.31 0.81
C ALA A 262 6.75 14.40 0.99
N LYS A 263 7.26 14.51 2.22
CA LYS A 263 8.45 15.28 2.57
C LYS A 263 9.32 14.42 3.50
N ASN A 264 9.93 13.36 2.97
CA ASN A 264 10.58 12.35 3.81
C ASN A 264 11.84 12.92 4.48
N HIS A 265 11.91 12.74 5.81
CA HIS A 265 13.01 13.16 6.66
C HIS A 265 13.97 11.99 6.91
N LEU A 266 15.26 12.23 6.68
CA LEU A 266 16.34 11.33 7.06
C LEU A 266 17.07 11.96 8.24
N VAL A 267 17.37 11.19 9.28
CA VAL A 267 18.15 11.63 10.44
C VAL A 267 19.48 10.89 10.44
N ALA A 268 20.60 11.59 10.59
CA ALA A 268 21.91 10.98 10.73
C ALA A 268 22.56 11.38 12.05
N LEU A 269 23.15 10.38 12.71
CA LEU A 269 23.91 10.54 13.95
C LEU A 269 25.43 10.46 13.66
N PRO A 270 26.31 10.87 14.59
CA PRO A 270 27.77 10.83 14.38
C PRO A 270 28.36 9.42 14.25
N ASP A 271 27.59 8.38 14.62
CA ASP A 271 27.98 6.97 14.51
C ASP A 271 27.43 6.27 13.25
N ALA A 272 26.88 7.03 12.30
CA ALA A 272 26.50 6.53 10.98
C ALA A 272 27.75 6.14 10.15
N ASP A 273 27.69 4.98 9.48
CA ASP A 273 28.72 4.61 8.49
C ASP A 273 28.71 5.62 7.33
N VAL A 274 29.79 6.39 7.20
CA VAL A 274 29.90 7.51 6.27
C VAL A 274 29.74 7.05 4.81
N ASP A 275 30.31 5.91 4.40
CA ASP A 275 30.30 5.48 3.00
C ASP A 275 28.98 4.77 2.63
N VAL A 276 28.39 4.01 3.55
CA VAL A 276 27.06 3.41 3.37
C VAL A 276 25.98 4.48 3.35
N ALA A 277 25.94 5.36 4.37
CA ALA A 277 24.91 6.38 4.49
C ALA A 277 25.00 7.41 3.34
N SER A 278 26.18 7.95 3.03
CA SER A 278 26.31 8.93 1.93
C SER A 278 25.89 8.36 0.57
N LYS A 279 26.24 7.09 0.27
CA LYS A 279 25.84 6.42 -0.97
C LYS A 279 24.31 6.26 -1.05
N ASP A 280 23.68 5.82 0.04
CA ASP A 280 22.25 5.55 0.10
C ASP A 280 21.42 6.86 0.12
N ILE A 281 21.85 7.88 0.86
CA ILE A 281 21.26 9.23 0.85
C ILE A 281 21.26 9.81 -0.57
N VAL A 282 22.41 9.78 -1.25
CA VAL A 282 22.56 10.30 -2.63
C VAL A 282 21.68 9.53 -3.62
N ALA A 283 21.62 8.20 -3.51
CA ALA A 283 20.72 7.38 -4.31
C ALA A 283 19.22 7.62 -4.00
N SER A 284 18.89 8.02 -2.76
CA SER A 284 17.53 8.32 -2.34
C SER A 284 17.02 9.64 -2.90
N TYR A 285 17.79 10.74 -2.78
CA TYR A 285 17.32 12.07 -3.22
C TYR A 285 17.51 12.32 -4.73
N ALA A 286 18.57 11.80 -5.36
CA ALA A 286 18.85 12.05 -6.78
C ALA A 286 18.27 10.98 -7.72
N GLY A 287 17.96 9.77 -7.22
CA GLY A 287 17.39 8.68 -8.03
C GLY A 287 16.01 9.04 -8.60
N CYS A 288 15.76 8.68 -9.86
CA CYS A 288 14.63 9.15 -10.69
C CYS A 288 14.50 10.69 -10.74
N ALA A 289 15.62 11.41 -10.65
CA ALA A 289 15.66 12.87 -10.50
C ALA A 289 14.83 13.38 -9.30
N GLY A 290 14.79 12.63 -8.20
CA GLY A 290 14.03 12.97 -6.99
C GLY A 290 12.50 12.92 -7.11
N GLN A 291 11.96 12.50 -8.26
CA GLN A 291 10.53 12.43 -8.53
C GLN A 291 9.87 11.22 -7.86
N ARG A 292 9.98 11.10 -6.54
CA ARG A 292 9.55 9.93 -5.78
C ARG A 292 8.95 10.40 -4.45
N CYS A 293 7.72 9.98 -4.14
CA CYS A 293 7.15 10.13 -2.80
C CYS A 293 7.93 9.36 -1.70
N MET A 294 8.97 8.61 -2.07
CA MET A 294 9.90 7.92 -1.17
C MET A 294 11.37 8.39 -1.33
N ALA A 295 11.60 9.52 -2.02
CA ALA A 295 12.93 10.15 -2.04
C ALA A 295 13.21 10.84 -0.71
N ALA A 296 14.46 10.81 -0.28
CA ALA A 296 14.98 11.72 0.73
C ALA A 296 14.78 13.17 0.28
N SER A 297 14.31 14.02 1.18
CA SER A 297 14.04 15.44 0.87
C SER A 297 14.60 16.40 1.91
N VAL A 298 14.67 15.95 3.17
CA VAL A 298 15.31 16.63 4.29
C VAL A 298 16.30 15.67 4.94
N LEU A 299 17.50 16.15 5.27
CA LEU A 299 18.50 15.46 6.08
C LEU A 299 18.78 16.27 7.35
N LEU A 300 18.37 15.74 8.50
CA LEU A 300 18.60 16.29 9.82
C LEU A 300 19.89 15.67 10.39
N LEU A 301 20.90 16.51 10.64
CA LEU A 301 22.20 16.10 11.17
C LEU A 301 22.24 16.39 12.68
N VAL A 302 22.34 15.34 13.50
CA VAL A 302 22.43 15.45 14.96
C VAL A 302 23.91 15.45 15.38
N GLY A 303 24.37 16.53 15.99
CA GLY A 303 25.78 16.66 16.38
C GLY A 303 26.73 16.79 15.17
N ASP A 304 27.96 16.28 15.29
CA ASP A 304 28.94 16.38 14.21
C ASP A 304 28.85 15.23 13.20
N CYS A 305 28.08 15.47 12.14
CA CYS A 305 28.04 14.62 10.95
C CYS A 305 28.80 15.24 9.75
N THR A 306 29.80 16.10 9.98
CA THR A 306 30.45 16.87 8.89
C THR A 306 31.11 15.96 7.84
N ALA A 307 31.79 14.90 8.25
CA ALA A 307 32.37 13.92 7.32
C ALA A 307 31.34 13.21 6.42
N LEU A 308 30.12 12.98 6.93
CA LEU A 308 29.00 12.45 6.16
C LEU A 308 28.49 13.49 5.14
N LEU A 309 28.31 14.75 5.56
CA LEU A 309 27.87 15.82 4.68
C LEU A 309 28.86 16.10 3.55
N ASP A 310 30.16 16.16 3.84
CA ASP A 310 31.21 16.36 2.83
C ASP A 310 31.26 15.19 1.83
N MET A 311 31.07 13.95 2.30
CA MET A 311 31.00 12.78 1.42
C MET A 311 29.73 12.79 0.55
N ILE A 312 28.59 13.23 1.06
CA ILE A 312 27.36 13.45 0.26
C ILE A 312 27.65 14.51 -0.81
N VAL A 313 28.13 15.69 -0.42
CA VAL A 313 28.44 16.81 -1.34
C VAL A 313 29.44 16.39 -2.43
N LYS A 314 30.42 15.53 -2.10
CA LYS A 314 31.34 14.94 -3.06
C LYS A 314 30.61 14.01 -4.03
N LYS A 315 29.94 12.95 -3.54
CA LYS A 315 29.27 11.96 -4.39
C LYS A 315 28.18 12.61 -5.27
N SER A 316 27.48 13.63 -4.78
CA SER A 316 26.51 14.42 -5.56
C SER A 316 27.13 15.19 -6.73
N LYS A 317 28.39 15.65 -6.59
CA LYS A 317 29.15 16.32 -7.67
C LYS A 317 29.74 15.34 -8.69
N GLU A 318 29.81 14.04 -8.35
CA GLU A 318 30.28 12.97 -9.24
C GLU A 318 29.15 12.40 -10.13
N LEU A 319 27.88 12.76 -9.87
CA LEU A 319 26.72 12.36 -10.68
C LEU A 319 26.71 13.06 -12.05
N THR A 320 26.27 12.34 -13.09
CA THR A 320 26.17 12.86 -14.46
C THR A 320 24.75 12.78 -15.01
N ARG A 321 24.45 13.64 -15.99
CA ARG A 321 23.15 13.79 -16.64
C ARG A 321 22.96 12.78 -17.77
N GLY A 322 21.85 12.06 -17.79
CA GLY A 322 21.46 11.23 -18.93
C GLY A 322 20.56 10.04 -18.57
N THR A 323 20.33 9.17 -19.55
CA THR A 323 19.45 7.99 -19.44
C THR A 323 20.19 6.68 -19.22
N GLU A 324 21.53 6.67 -19.26
CA GLU A 324 22.33 5.45 -19.09
C GLU A 324 22.42 5.01 -17.61
N ALA A 325 22.83 3.76 -17.39
CA ALA A 325 22.94 3.17 -16.06
C ALA A 325 23.81 4.02 -15.11
N GLY A 326 23.24 4.46 -13.99
CA GLY A 326 23.92 5.28 -12.97
C GLY A 326 23.90 6.79 -13.23
N GLN A 327 23.27 7.26 -14.32
CA GLN A 327 23.05 8.69 -14.57
C GLN A 327 21.75 9.18 -13.92
N VAL A 328 21.66 10.48 -13.66
CA VAL A 328 20.41 11.12 -13.21
C VAL A 328 19.60 11.53 -14.44
N GLY A 329 18.34 11.07 -14.47
CA GLY A 329 17.37 11.31 -15.53
C GLY A 329 16.82 12.74 -15.59
N ALA A 330 15.84 12.96 -16.47
CA ALA A 330 15.12 14.23 -16.59
C ALA A 330 13.93 14.32 -15.61
N LEU A 331 13.48 15.54 -15.33
CA LEU A 331 12.15 15.80 -14.77
C LEU A 331 11.09 15.59 -15.87
N ILE A 332 9.85 15.28 -15.52
CA ILE A 332 8.80 14.88 -16.48
C ILE A 332 8.42 15.97 -17.49
N ASP A 333 8.45 17.25 -17.10
CA ASP A 333 8.03 18.39 -17.93
C ASP A 333 8.70 19.71 -17.50
N ASP A 334 8.51 20.74 -18.33
CA ASP A 334 9.10 22.07 -18.08
C ASP A 334 8.46 22.80 -16.88
N VAL A 335 7.22 22.45 -16.52
CA VAL A 335 6.54 22.96 -15.31
C VAL A 335 7.28 22.44 -14.06
N SER A 336 7.54 21.13 -14.01
CA SER A 336 8.33 20.50 -12.94
C SER A 336 9.73 21.08 -12.86
N LYS A 337 10.42 21.26 -13.99
CA LYS A 337 11.72 21.93 -14.06
C LYS A 337 11.65 23.37 -13.53
N THR A 338 10.67 24.16 -13.97
CA THR A 338 10.49 25.55 -13.53
C THR A 338 10.22 25.63 -12.03
N ARG A 339 9.36 24.76 -11.48
CA ARG A 339 9.07 24.68 -10.04
C ARG A 339 10.30 24.30 -9.22
N VAL A 340 11.09 23.32 -9.68
CA VAL A 340 12.35 22.93 -8.99
C VAL A 340 13.36 24.08 -9.01
N LEU A 341 13.50 24.79 -10.14
CA LEU A 341 14.38 25.96 -10.24
C LEU A 341 13.91 27.13 -9.35
N LYS A 342 12.59 27.35 -9.23
CA LYS A 342 11.98 28.34 -8.33
C LYS A 342 12.43 28.11 -6.88
N TYR A 343 12.21 26.91 -6.33
CA TYR A 343 12.62 26.58 -4.95
C TYR A 343 14.13 26.75 -4.69
N ILE A 344 15.00 26.43 -5.66
CA ILE A 344 16.46 26.61 -5.49
C ILE A 344 16.83 28.10 -5.45
N ASN A 345 16.25 28.90 -6.34
CA ASN A 345 16.50 30.34 -6.42
C ASN A 345 15.94 31.09 -5.20
N GLU A 346 14.75 30.71 -4.73
CA GLU A 346 14.13 31.29 -3.53
C GLU A 346 14.91 30.95 -2.26
N ALA A 347 15.42 29.72 -2.14
CA ALA A 347 16.30 29.33 -1.03
C ALA A 347 17.61 30.14 -1.04
N GLU A 348 18.28 30.27 -2.19
CA GLU A 348 19.50 31.07 -2.31
C GLU A 348 19.24 32.56 -2.00
N ALA A 349 18.12 33.13 -2.46
CA ALA A 349 17.71 34.49 -2.15
C ALA A 349 17.38 34.71 -0.66
N ALA A 350 16.89 33.67 0.04
CA ALA A 350 16.70 33.67 1.49
C ALA A 350 18.01 33.46 2.28
N GLY A 351 19.16 33.33 1.61
CA GLY A 351 20.47 33.14 2.25
C GLY A 351 20.83 31.69 2.57
N VAL A 352 20.06 30.70 2.09
CA VAL A 352 20.37 29.27 2.25
C VAL A 352 21.63 28.92 1.46
N LYS A 353 22.56 28.21 2.09
CA LYS A 353 23.87 27.93 1.48
C LYS A 353 23.79 26.76 0.50
N VAL A 354 23.92 27.05 -0.80
CA VAL A 354 24.02 26.03 -1.85
C VAL A 354 25.40 25.33 -1.77
N LEU A 355 25.42 24.04 -1.41
CA LEU A 355 26.65 23.22 -1.33
C LEU A 355 26.97 22.48 -2.63
N VAL A 356 25.92 22.14 -3.39
CA VAL A 356 25.96 21.60 -4.76
C VAL A 356 24.88 22.34 -5.54
N ASP A 357 25.21 22.93 -6.68
CA ASP A 357 24.26 23.65 -7.55
C ASP A 357 24.01 22.86 -8.83
N GLY A 358 22.79 22.39 -9.02
CA GLY A 358 22.35 21.65 -10.21
C GLY A 358 21.79 22.52 -11.34
N ARG A 359 21.69 23.84 -11.18
CA ARG A 359 20.98 24.73 -12.13
C ARG A 359 21.67 24.87 -13.49
N SER A 360 22.95 24.49 -13.62
CA SER A 360 23.66 24.42 -14.91
C SER A 360 23.01 23.45 -15.89
N TRP A 361 22.59 22.28 -15.43
CA TRP A 361 22.00 21.23 -16.27
C TRP A 361 20.75 21.69 -17.02
N ALA A 362 20.01 22.66 -16.48
CA ALA A 362 18.80 23.23 -17.09
C ALA A 362 19.09 24.17 -18.28
N LYS A 363 20.33 24.66 -18.40
CA LYS A 363 20.76 25.60 -19.46
C LYS A 363 21.41 24.89 -20.66
N GLU A 364 21.80 23.63 -20.49
CA GLU A 364 22.71 22.91 -21.40
C GLU A 364 22.01 21.79 -22.20
N SER A 365 20.70 21.91 -22.48
CA SER A 365 19.90 20.82 -23.10
C SER A 365 18.51 21.23 -23.55
N ASN A 366 17.96 20.50 -24.53
CA ASN A 366 16.59 20.64 -25.03
C ASN A 366 15.52 19.86 -24.22
N GLY A 367 15.92 19.12 -23.17
CA GLY A 367 15.02 18.38 -22.28
C GLY A 367 14.88 19.04 -20.90
N PHE A 368 14.06 18.46 -20.04
CA PHE A 368 13.66 19.07 -18.75
C PHE A 368 14.61 18.65 -17.60
N TRP A 369 15.89 18.98 -17.75
CA TRP A 369 16.93 18.53 -16.82
C TRP A 369 17.19 19.55 -15.69
N VAL A 370 17.36 19.06 -14.46
CA VAL A 370 17.93 19.82 -13.33
C VAL A 370 18.90 18.89 -12.60
N GLY A 371 20.06 19.40 -12.18
CA GLY A 371 21.09 18.60 -11.52
C GLY A 371 20.86 18.38 -10.02
N PRO A 372 21.55 17.39 -9.42
CA PRO A 372 21.56 17.17 -7.98
C PRO A 372 21.97 18.44 -7.24
N THR A 373 21.08 18.95 -6.40
CA THR A 373 21.28 20.18 -5.62
C THR A 373 21.26 19.85 -4.12
N VAL A 374 22.14 20.48 -3.34
CA VAL A 374 22.21 20.29 -1.88
C VAL A 374 22.20 21.66 -1.22
N LEU A 375 21.19 21.90 -0.38
CA LEU A 375 20.93 23.16 0.30
C LEU A 375 21.21 23.00 1.79
N LEU A 376 22.02 23.87 2.40
CA LEU A 376 22.25 23.89 3.85
C LEU A 376 21.50 25.05 4.49
N HIS A 377 20.44 24.71 5.23
CA HIS A 377 19.53 25.63 5.89
C HIS A 377 20.02 26.03 7.27
N THR A 378 19.70 27.26 7.66
CA THR A 378 19.84 27.80 9.02
C THR A 378 18.49 27.95 9.74
N ASN A 379 17.38 27.77 9.01
CA ASN A 379 16.01 27.90 9.51
C ASN A 379 15.19 26.65 9.11
N PRO A 380 14.59 25.91 10.06
CA PRO A 380 13.75 24.75 9.72
C PRO A 380 12.39 25.16 9.13
N ASN A 381 12.06 26.46 9.10
CA ASN A 381 10.79 26.95 8.58
C ASN A 381 10.77 27.29 7.08
N ASP A 382 11.91 27.22 6.38
CA ASP A 382 12.03 27.56 4.96
C ASP A 382 11.11 26.69 4.07
N ALA A 383 10.60 27.25 2.98
CA ALA A 383 9.69 26.53 2.07
C ALA A 383 10.32 25.23 1.53
N ALA A 384 11.60 25.27 1.15
CA ALA A 384 12.35 24.09 0.71
C ALA A 384 12.52 23.01 1.82
N MET A 385 12.35 23.33 3.10
CA MET A 385 12.30 22.35 4.20
C MET A 385 10.90 21.73 4.39
N LYS A 386 9.82 22.42 3.98
CA LYS A 386 8.43 22.00 4.19
C LYS A 386 7.75 21.36 2.99
N ASP A 387 7.99 21.88 1.79
CA ASP A 387 7.15 21.60 0.63
C ASP A 387 7.71 20.51 -0.29
N GLU A 388 6.82 19.73 -0.94
CA GLU A 388 7.20 18.66 -1.87
C GLU A 388 7.72 19.22 -3.20
N ILE A 389 9.02 19.53 -3.25
CA ILE A 389 9.72 20.02 -4.45
C ILE A 389 9.56 19.02 -5.62
N PHE A 390 9.69 17.72 -5.33
CA PHE A 390 9.63 16.60 -6.29
C PHE A 390 10.70 16.63 -7.39
N GLY A 391 11.89 17.14 -7.07
CA GLY A 391 13.09 17.15 -7.93
C GLY A 391 14.34 16.73 -7.14
N PRO A 392 15.54 16.73 -7.77
CA PRO A 392 16.76 16.19 -7.16
C PRO A 392 17.41 17.22 -6.22
N VAL A 393 16.67 17.64 -5.18
CA VAL A 393 17.07 18.67 -4.22
C VAL A 393 17.03 18.09 -2.81
N LEU A 394 18.18 18.03 -2.14
CA LEU A 394 18.28 17.66 -0.72
C LEU A 394 18.43 18.91 0.14
N SER A 395 17.48 19.13 1.03
CA SER A 395 17.60 20.14 2.08
C SER A 395 18.30 19.52 3.29
N VAL A 396 19.28 20.22 3.86
CA VAL A 396 20.07 19.76 5.00
C VAL A 396 19.92 20.77 6.13
N TYR A 397 19.66 20.29 7.34
CA TYR A 397 19.56 21.11 8.54
C TYR A 397 20.34 20.44 9.68
N ARG A 398 21.02 21.25 10.52
CA ARG A 398 21.73 20.76 11.71
C ARG A 398 20.87 21.02 12.93
N VAL A 399 20.61 19.98 13.71
CA VAL A 399 19.83 20.03 14.95
C VAL A 399 20.75 19.91 16.16
N SER A 400 20.38 20.56 17.26
CA SER A 400 21.09 20.50 18.54
C SER A 400 20.98 19.14 19.24
N SER A 401 19.88 18.42 19.00
CA SER A 401 19.54 17.18 19.71
C SER A 401 18.73 16.21 18.86
N PHE A 402 18.60 14.97 19.32
CA PHE A 402 17.78 13.96 18.67
C PHE A 402 16.27 14.19 18.92
N ASP A 403 15.91 14.87 20.02
CA ASP A 403 14.52 15.25 20.30
C ASP A 403 14.08 16.44 19.42
N GLU A 404 14.98 17.37 19.05
CA GLU A 404 14.69 18.38 18.02
C GLU A 404 14.44 17.73 16.64
N ALA A 405 15.18 16.67 16.28
CA ALA A 405 14.89 15.90 15.06
C ALA A 405 13.50 15.23 15.11
N LEU A 406 13.11 14.74 16.29
CA LEU A 406 11.79 14.16 16.55
C LEU A 406 10.68 15.22 16.44
N GLU A 407 10.88 16.42 16.99
CA GLU A 407 9.93 17.53 16.89
C GLU A 407 9.76 18.01 15.44
N ILE A 408 10.84 18.06 14.65
CA ILE A 408 10.78 18.48 13.25
C ILE A 408 10.05 17.43 12.36
N GLU A 409 10.24 16.13 12.58
CA GLU A 409 9.49 15.09 11.85
C GLU A 409 8.04 14.96 12.35
N ASN A 410 7.80 15.02 13.67
CA ASN A 410 6.46 15.08 14.23
C ASN A 410 5.76 16.45 14.05
N GLY A 411 6.43 17.43 13.46
CA GLY A 411 5.86 18.68 12.95
C GLY A 411 5.47 18.63 11.46
N ASN A 412 6.02 17.69 10.69
CA ASN A 412 5.88 17.61 9.24
C ASN A 412 4.43 17.30 8.80
N ASP A 413 3.79 18.15 7.98
CA ASP A 413 2.44 17.90 7.47
C ASP A 413 2.31 16.58 6.67
N TYR A 414 3.42 16.06 6.15
CA TYR A 414 3.52 14.78 5.48
C TYR A 414 3.97 13.68 6.46
N GLY A 415 3.58 12.43 6.18
CA GLY A 415 3.93 11.30 7.03
C GLY A 415 4.15 10.02 6.24
N ASN A 416 4.74 10.13 5.05
CA ASN A 416 4.93 8.97 4.17
C ASN A 416 6.05 8.05 4.69
N ALA A 417 7.30 8.52 4.67
CA ALA A 417 8.45 7.79 5.19
C ALA A 417 9.44 8.68 5.97
N ALA A 418 10.14 8.06 6.90
CA ALA A 418 11.29 8.65 7.59
C ALA A 418 12.36 7.57 7.82
N ALA A 419 13.63 7.95 7.95
CA ALA A 419 14.71 6.98 8.19
C ALA A 419 15.82 7.53 9.08
N ILE A 420 16.53 6.64 9.78
CA ILE A 420 17.69 6.96 10.61
C ILE A 420 18.95 6.24 10.14
N TYR A 421 20.10 6.92 10.21
CA TYR A 421 21.43 6.32 10.03
C TYR A 421 22.20 6.38 11.36
N THR A 422 22.55 5.20 11.87
CA THR A 422 23.24 5.00 13.16
C THR A 422 23.73 3.54 13.26
N SER A 423 24.79 3.31 14.02
CA SER A 423 25.27 1.98 14.39
C SER A 423 24.67 1.51 15.74
N ASN A 424 23.99 2.40 16.46
CA ASN A 424 23.47 2.16 17.81
C ASN A 424 22.00 1.74 17.80
N GLY A 425 21.74 0.49 18.23
CA GLY A 425 20.39 -0.07 18.30
C GLY A 425 19.41 0.69 19.21
N ALA A 426 19.89 1.38 20.26
CA ALA A 426 19.02 2.14 21.16
C ALA A 426 18.44 3.39 20.48
N TYR A 427 19.22 4.07 19.64
CA TYR A 427 18.71 5.20 18.85
C TYR A 427 17.78 4.72 17.73
N ALA A 428 18.06 3.56 17.11
CA ALA A 428 17.15 2.95 16.14
C ALA A 428 15.79 2.57 16.77
N GLU A 429 15.78 1.94 17.95
CA GLU A 429 14.54 1.60 18.66
C GLU A 429 13.77 2.85 19.14
N TYR A 430 14.48 3.90 19.59
CA TYR A 430 13.88 5.19 19.92
C TYR A 430 13.23 5.84 18.69
N PHE A 431 13.90 5.80 17.53
CA PHE A 431 13.37 6.31 16.26
C PHE A 431 12.08 5.57 15.87
N GLN A 432 12.15 4.24 15.78
CA GLN A 432 11.05 3.34 15.40
C GLN A 432 9.82 3.42 16.30
N SER A 433 9.95 3.90 17.54
CA SER A 433 8.87 3.99 18.52
C SER A 433 8.26 5.38 18.68
N ARG A 434 8.79 6.42 18.00
CA ARG A 434 8.41 7.83 18.25
C ARG A 434 8.24 8.70 17.00
N PHE A 435 8.99 8.44 15.92
CA PHE A 435 8.83 9.14 14.64
C PHE A 435 7.56 8.63 13.95
N ARG A 436 6.77 9.53 13.34
CA ARG A 436 5.37 9.24 12.97
C ARG A 436 5.12 8.81 11.54
N ALA A 437 6.12 8.89 10.66
CA ALA A 437 5.95 8.43 9.28
C ALA A 437 5.48 6.97 9.20
N GLY A 438 4.59 6.68 8.25
CA GLY A 438 4.00 5.34 8.09
C GLY A 438 5.00 4.24 7.71
N MET A 439 6.15 4.62 7.15
CA MET A 439 7.21 3.71 6.69
C MET A 439 8.57 4.15 7.26
N ILE A 440 9.11 3.35 8.18
CA ILE A 440 10.36 3.66 8.92
C ILE A 440 11.56 2.87 8.38
N GLY A 441 12.65 3.57 8.08
CA GLY A 441 13.94 3.00 7.69
C GLY A 441 15.00 3.08 8.79
N VAL A 442 15.86 2.06 8.87
CA VAL A 442 17.09 2.07 9.68
C VAL A 442 18.24 1.68 8.77
N ASN A 443 19.20 2.60 8.57
CA ASN A 443 20.26 2.52 7.57
C ASN A 443 19.77 2.26 6.13
N ILE A 444 18.55 2.73 5.82
CA ILE A 444 17.94 2.68 4.48
C ILE A 444 17.00 3.87 4.27
N GLY A 445 17.33 4.74 3.31
CA GLY A 445 16.66 6.01 3.03
C GLY A 445 15.46 5.89 2.09
N ILE A 446 15.11 4.67 1.66
CA ILE A 446 13.92 4.34 0.86
C ILE A 446 13.25 3.09 1.49
N PRO A 447 12.57 3.23 2.64
CA PRO A 447 11.94 2.10 3.34
C PRO A 447 10.61 1.68 2.68
N VAL A 448 10.64 1.29 1.39
CA VAL A 448 9.45 0.78 0.68
C VAL A 448 9.11 -0.63 1.19
N PRO A 449 7.96 -0.85 1.85
CA PRO A 449 7.52 -2.17 2.26
C PRO A 449 7.30 -3.07 1.04
N ARG A 450 7.59 -4.35 1.22
CA ARG A 450 7.43 -5.39 0.19
C ARG A 450 6.41 -6.42 0.63
N GLU A 451 5.73 -7.02 -0.33
CA GLU A 451 4.67 -7.98 -0.12
C GLU A 451 5.14 -9.15 0.81
N PRO A 452 4.34 -9.55 1.82
CA PRO A 452 2.93 -9.24 2.05
C PRO A 452 2.65 -7.89 2.74
N PHE A 453 3.68 -7.12 3.12
CA PHE A 453 3.49 -5.81 3.74
C PHE A 453 2.91 -4.79 2.74
N SER A 454 2.04 -3.92 3.24
CA SER A 454 1.35 -2.89 2.45
C SER A 454 2.07 -1.54 2.51
N PHE A 455 1.96 -0.76 1.44
CA PHE A 455 2.47 0.60 1.30
C PHE A 455 1.40 1.64 1.66
N GLY A 456 1.78 2.62 2.48
CA GLY A 456 1.01 3.84 2.68
C GLY A 456 1.50 4.68 3.86
N GLY A 457 1.43 6.00 3.70
CA GLY A 457 1.80 6.94 4.75
C GLY A 457 0.84 6.96 5.95
N MET A 458 1.19 7.74 6.97
CA MET A 458 0.38 7.91 8.18
C MET A 458 -0.97 8.58 7.86
N TYR A 459 -2.06 8.02 8.40
CA TYR A 459 -3.41 8.55 8.22
C TYR A 459 -3.56 9.92 8.89
N GLY A 460 -4.33 10.83 8.28
CA GLY A 460 -4.53 12.19 8.78
C GLY A 460 -3.42 13.18 8.42
N THR A 461 -2.32 12.72 7.80
CA THR A 461 -1.30 13.57 7.18
C THR A 461 -1.65 13.89 5.73
N LYS A 462 -0.89 14.80 5.09
CA LYS A 462 -0.95 15.06 3.64
C LYS A 462 -0.62 13.81 2.78
N SER A 463 -0.11 12.72 3.36
CA SER A 463 0.33 11.53 2.62
C SER A 463 -0.72 10.41 2.48
N LYS A 464 -1.78 10.34 3.29
CA LYS A 464 -2.82 9.30 3.15
C LYS A 464 -4.24 9.74 3.56
N PHE A 465 -5.17 9.57 2.62
CA PHE A 465 -6.61 9.73 2.81
C PHE A 465 -7.34 8.41 2.49
N GLY A 466 -7.50 7.58 3.51
CA GLY A 466 -8.19 6.29 3.42
C GLY A 466 -7.77 5.37 4.57
N ASP A 467 -8.68 4.51 5.00
CA ASP A 467 -8.57 3.75 6.25
C ASP A 467 -7.94 2.35 6.05
N MET A 468 -7.13 2.22 4.99
CA MET A 468 -6.47 1.02 4.47
C MET A 468 -5.17 1.42 3.72
N ASP A 469 -4.41 0.44 3.24
CA ASP A 469 -3.13 0.64 2.53
C ASP A 469 -3.11 -0.09 1.16
N ILE A 470 -2.19 0.30 0.28
CA ILE A 470 -2.00 -0.28 -1.07
C ILE A 470 -0.93 -1.40 -1.02
N THR A 471 -0.81 -2.23 -2.06
CA THR A 471 -0.09 -3.53 -2.05
C THR A 471 -0.47 -4.47 -0.89
N GLY A 472 0.03 -5.71 -0.90
CA GLY A 472 -0.07 -6.64 0.22
C GLY A 472 -1.49 -6.91 0.75
N ASP A 473 -1.58 -7.23 2.03
CA ASP A 473 -2.83 -7.61 2.69
C ASP A 473 -3.84 -6.46 2.79
N GLY A 474 -3.38 -5.20 2.91
CA GLY A 474 -4.22 -4.00 2.88
C GLY A 474 -4.98 -3.84 1.56
N CYS A 475 -4.31 -4.13 0.43
CA CYS A 475 -4.93 -4.13 -0.90
C CYS A 475 -5.95 -5.27 -1.06
N VAL A 476 -5.73 -6.42 -0.41
CA VAL A 476 -6.69 -7.54 -0.35
C VAL A 476 -7.94 -7.18 0.47
N GLU A 477 -7.82 -6.46 1.57
CA GLU A 477 -8.98 -5.88 2.27
C GLU A 477 -9.67 -4.82 1.41
N PHE A 478 -8.91 -3.92 0.79
CA PHE A 478 -9.45 -2.82 -0.02
C PHE A 478 -10.29 -3.31 -1.19
N PHE A 479 -9.86 -4.37 -1.88
CA PHE A 479 -10.57 -4.95 -3.02
C PHE A 479 -11.50 -6.13 -2.66
N SER A 480 -11.90 -6.29 -1.39
CA SER A 480 -12.91 -7.27 -1.00
C SER A 480 -13.89 -6.82 0.11
N THR A 481 -15.01 -7.52 0.23
CA THR A 481 -15.93 -7.42 1.37
C THR A 481 -16.02 -8.76 2.09
N ARG A 482 -15.77 -8.75 3.40
CA ARG A 482 -15.86 -9.91 4.28
C ARG A 482 -17.32 -10.22 4.64
N ARG A 483 -17.95 -11.16 3.94
CA ARG A 483 -19.30 -11.67 4.26
C ARG A 483 -19.21 -12.74 5.36
N LYS A 484 -20.07 -12.66 6.37
CA LYS A 484 -20.18 -13.66 7.45
C LYS A 484 -21.46 -14.46 7.27
N ILE A 485 -21.38 -15.77 7.43
CA ILE A 485 -22.48 -16.72 7.22
C ILE A 485 -22.54 -17.63 8.45
N THR A 486 -23.61 -17.49 9.23
CA THR A 486 -23.91 -18.40 10.35
C THR A 486 -24.89 -19.47 9.87
N THR A 487 -24.57 -20.74 10.12
CA THR A 487 -25.35 -21.88 9.65
C THR A 487 -25.72 -22.78 10.82
N LYS A 488 -27.02 -23.03 10.97
CA LYS A 488 -27.58 -24.14 11.77
C LYS A 488 -28.35 -25.04 10.82
N TRP A 489 -28.11 -26.34 10.89
CA TRP A 489 -28.90 -27.33 10.16
C TRP A 489 -30.01 -27.89 11.07
N SER A 490 -31.11 -28.34 10.47
CA SER A 490 -32.12 -29.12 11.18
C SER A 490 -31.65 -30.56 11.34
N THR A 491 -31.93 -31.18 12.48
CA THR A 491 -31.69 -32.62 12.73
C THR A 491 -32.93 -33.47 12.47
N VAL A 492 -33.95 -32.92 11.78
CA VAL A 492 -35.12 -33.68 11.32
C VAL A 492 -34.68 -34.64 10.21
N ILE A 493 -34.42 -35.88 10.61
CA ILE A 493 -34.24 -37.01 9.70
C ILE A 493 -35.63 -37.31 9.11
N HIS A 494 -35.81 -37.15 7.79
CA HIS A 494 -37.03 -37.61 7.14
C HIS A 494 -37.05 -39.16 7.13
N SER A 495 -38.23 -39.77 7.14
CA SER A 495 -38.36 -41.23 7.36
C SER A 495 -37.68 -42.12 6.29
N GLY A 496 -37.27 -41.56 5.15
CA GLY A 496 -36.42 -42.24 4.16
C GLY A 496 -34.91 -42.19 4.46
N ASP A 497 -34.42 -41.19 5.20
CA ASP A 497 -33.00 -40.96 5.47
C ASP A 497 -32.43 -41.86 6.58
N ALA A 498 -33.28 -42.54 7.34
CA ALA A 498 -32.89 -43.45 8.42
C ALA A 498 -31.96 -44.59 7.96
N ALA A 499 -31.99 -44.95 6.67
CA ALA A 499 -31.09 -45.93 6.07
C ALA A 499 -29.62 -45.46 5.98
N ASN A 500 -29.36 -44.15 6.04
CA ASN A 500 -28.04 -43.57 5.75
C ASN A 500 -27.15 -43.35 7.00
N PHE A 501 -27.69 -43.44 8.22
CA PHE A 501 -26.99 -43.08 9.46
C PHE A 501 -27.06 -44.17 10.55
N SER A 502 -26.62 -45.38 10.22
CA SER A 502 -26.72 -46.59 11.06
C SER A 502 -25.83 -46.65 12.32
N GLY A 503 -25.28 -45.54 12.82
CA GLY A 503 -24.41 -45.61 14.03
C GLY A 503 -23.74 -44.35 14.58
N GLN A 504 -24.19 -43.12 14.30
CA GLN A 504 -23.55 -41.89 14.84
C GLN A 504 -24.51 -40.78 15.31
N ILE A 505 -25.77 -41.10 15.62
CA ILE A 505 -26.70 -40.16 16.25
C ILE A 505 -27.32 -40.82 17.49
N GLU A 506 -26.74 -40.54 18.66
CA GLU A 506 -27.46 -40.73 19.92
C GLU A 506 -28.57 -39.68 19.98
N LEU A 507 -29.82 -40.14 20.03
CA LEU A 507 -30.98 -39.26 20.18
C LEU A 507 -31.02 -38.73 21.61
N GLU A 508 -31.01 -37.41 21.78
CA GLU A 508 -31.34 -36.79 23.06
C GLU A 508 -32.83 -36.99 23.36
N ASN A 509 -33.13 -38.06 24.09
CA ASN A 509 -34.45 -38.30 24.67
C ASN A 509 -34.70 -37.24 25.75
N ASP A 510 -35.35 -36.14 25.38
CA ASP A 510 -35.92 -35.17 26.34
C ASP A 510 -36.92 -35.90 27.24
N GLY A 511 -36.53 -36.10 28.50
CA GLY A 511 -37.19 -37.05 29.39
C GLY A 511 -38.38 -36.49 30.15
N ASP A 512 -39.60 -36.72 29.65
CA ASP A 512 -40.80 -36.76 30.50
C ASP A 512 -41.39 -38.17 30.56
N HIS A 513 -41.05 -38.89 31.64
CA HIS A 513 -41.59 -40.20 31.97
C HIS A 513 -42.15 -40.21 33.39
N ARG A 514 -43.37 -39.68 33.55
CA ARG A 514 -44.14 -39.79 34.79
C ARG A 514 -45.03 -41.02 34.81
N LYS A 515 -44.53 -42.04 35.53
CA LYS A 515 -45.26 -43.12 36.22
C LYS A 515 -45.81 -44.30 35.40
N THR A 516 -45.33 -45.47 35.82
CA THR A 516 -45.90 -46.83 35.76
C THR A 516 -47.25 -46.93 36.53
N PRO A 517 -48.00 -48.07 36.53
CA PRO A 517 -47.60 -49.42 36.07
C PRO A 517 -48.63 -50.20 35.20
N LEU A 518 -48.14 -51.29 34.59
CA LEU A 518 -48.91 -52.48 34.23
C LEU A 518 -48.16 -53.75 34.64
N THR A 519 -48.84 -54.88 34.69
CA THR A 519 -48.48 -56.08 35.48
C THR A 519 -47.73 -57.18 34.71
N HIS A 520 -47.01 -58.03 35.47
CA HIS A 520 -46.45 -59.32 35.04
C HIS A 520 -47.56 -60.39 34.80
N PRO A 521 -47.26 -61.65 34.38
CA PRO A 521 -46.68 -62.01 33.08
C PRO A 521 -47.31 -63.31 32.48
N GLU A 522 -47.27 -63.54 31.15
CA GLU A 522 -47.57 -64.88 30.60
C GLU A 522 -46.61 -65.34 29.49
N TYR A 523 -46.50 -66.67 29.36
CA TYR A 523 -45.63 -67.44 28.47
C TYR A 523 -46.30 -67.73 27.12
N GLN A 524 -45.50 -67.86 26.05
CA GLN A 524 -45.63 -69.00 25.12
C GLN A 524 -44.41 -69.19 24.21
N ASP A 525 -44.07 -70.45 23.95
CA ASP A 525 -43.00 -70.90 23.02
C ASP A 525 -43.49 -71.01 21.58
N ALA A 526 -42.60 -70.78 20.60
CA ALA A 526 -42.41 -71.62 19.40
C ALA A 526 -41.33 -71.06 18.45
N GLY A 527 -40.75 -71.94 17.59
CA GLY A 527 -40.21 -71.52 16.29
C GLY A 527 -38.69 -71.59 16.09
N CYS A 528 -38.10 -72.79 16.05
CA CYS A 528 -36.71 -72.97 15.60
C CYS A 528 -36.61 -73.05 14.06
N GLN A 529 -35.76 -72.23 13.44
CA GLN A 529 -35.11 -72.58 12.16
C GLN A 529 -33.79 -71.83 11.90
N LYS A 530 -32.82 -72.56 11.33
CA LYS A 530 -31.51 -72.12 10.80
C LYS A 530 -31.28 -72.91 9.49
N PRO A 531 -30.22 -72.63 8.70
CA PRO A 531 -29.81 -71.35 8.13
C PRO A 531 -29.63 -71.51 6.59
N LYS A 532 -29.07 -70.52 5.89
CA LYS A 532 -28.26 -70.76 4.67
C LYS A 532 -27.32 -69.59 4.38
N ALA A 533 -26.19 -69.86 3.73
CA ALA A 533 -25.14 -68.90 3.43
C ALA A 533 -24.71 -69.02 1.95
N ALA A 534 -24.14 -67.93 1.41
CA ALA A 534 -23.51 -67.88 0.08
C ALA A 534 -22.29 -66.93 0.10
N PRO A 535 -21.30 -67.07 -0.81
CA PRO A 535 -19.95 -66.51 -0.66
C PRO A 535 -19.69 -65.21 -1.49
N PRO A 536 -18.50 -64.57 -1.37
CA PRO A 536 -18.27 -63.20 -1.84
C PRO A 536 -17.44 -63.05 -3.14
N ASN A 537 -17.16 -61.78 -3.49
CA ASN A 537 -16.16 -61.24 -4.44
C ASN A 537 -16.57 -61.05 -5.92
N SER A 538 -16.58 -59.79 -6.35
CA SER A 538 -15.73 -59.31 -7.47
C SER A 538 -15.61 -57.78 -7.50
N PHE A 539 -14.41 -57.27 -7.81
CA PHE A 539 -14.20 -55.93 -8.36
C PHE A 539 -14.44 -55.98 -9.88
N TYR A 540 -14.83 -54.86 -10.51
CA TYR A 540 -14.16 -54.35 -11.72
C TYR A 540 -14.48 -52.85 -11.94
N ALA A 541 -13.96 -52.26 -13.02
CA ALA A 541 -13.62 -50.83 -13.10
C ALA A 541 -14.47 -50.01 -14.09
N LEU A 542 -14.18 -48.70 -14.16
CA LEU A 542 -14.75 -47.76 -15.14
C LEU A 542 -14.48 -48.21 -16.59
N GLN A 543 -15.42 -47.89 -17.48
CA GLN A 543 -15.07 -47.57 -18.87
C GLN A 543 -15.98 -46.46 -19.43
N SER A 544 -15.43 -45.68 -20.35
CA SER A 544 -16.04 -44.48 -20.95
C SER A 544 -16.87 -44.80 -22.19
N LEU A 545 -17.94 -44.02 -22.42
CA LEU A 545 -18.55 -43.84 -23.74
C LEU A 545 -18.75 -42.35 -24.01
N THR A 546 -18.52 -41.94 -25.26
CA THR A 546 -18.70 -40.56 -25.75
C THR A 546 -19.60 -40.54 -26.99
N ASP A 547 -20.08 -39.33 -27.29
CA ASP A 547 -20.55 -38.85 -28.59
C ASP A 547 -21.94 -39.21 -29.15
N SER A 548 -22.64 -38.13 -29.53
CA SER A 548 -23.78 -38.05 -30.49
C SER A 548 -25.12 -38.62 -30.00
N THR A 549 -26.28 -38.01 -30.30
CA THR A 549 -26.68 -37.22 -31.49
C THR A 549 -27.70 -36.10 -31.20
N ALA A 550 -27.91 -35.25 -32.21
CA ALA A 550 -29.12 -34.49 -32.57
C ALA A 550 -30.12 -34.07 -31.47
N GLY A 551 -30.26 -32.75 -31.25
CA GLY A 551 -31.28 -32.18 -30.36
C GLY A 551 -32.66 -32.01 -31.00
N GLN A 552 -33.62 -31.57 -30.18
CA GLN A 552 -34.92 -31.04 -30.60
C GLN A 552 -35.26 -29.77 -29.83
N SER A 553 -35.96 -28.85 -30.50
CA SER A 553 -36.53 -27.64 -29.90
C SER A 553 -37.96 -27.94 -29.44
N LEU A 554 -38.29 -27.56 -28.21
CA LEU A 554 -39.68 -27.47 -27.73
C LEU A 554 -39.90 -26.13 -27.03
N THR A 555 -41.04 -25.52 -27.35
CA THR A 555 -41.52 -24.24 -26.81
C THR A 555 -42.86 -24.44 -26.09
N HIS A 556 -43.40 -23.36 -25.51
CA HIS A 556 -44.71 -23.27 -24.84
C HIS A 556 -44.88 -23.96 -23.47
N SER A 557 -44.64 -23.14 -22.44
CA SER A 557 -45.66 -22.58 -21.52
C SER A 557 -46.64 -23.46 -20.73
N ASP A 558 -47.14 -22.86 -19.64
CA ASP A 558 -48.40 -23.15 -18.95
C ASP A 558 -48.50 -24.39 -18.04
N ILE A 559 -47.91 -24.26 -16.83
CA ILE A 559 -48.59 -24.71 -15.60
C ILE A 559 -48.60 -23.56 -14.59
N CYS A 560 -49.77 -22.92 -14.42
CA CYS A 560 -50.07 -22.13 -13.24
C CYS A 560 -50.73 -23.03 -12.19
N ILE A 561 -50.34 -22.88 -10.92
CA ILE A 561 -51.12 -23.34 -9.76
C ILE A 561 -51.25 -22.18 -8.79
N GLU A 562 -52.45 -21.96 -8.28
CA GLU A 562 -52.81 -20.84 -7.43
C GLU A 562 -52.26 -20.98 -6.00
N ALA A 563 -52.00 -19.84 -5.34
CA ALA A 563 -51.65 -19.77 -3.93
C ALA A 563 -52.53 -18.75 -3.21
N THR A 564 -53.82 -19.07 -3.06
CA THR A 564 -54.83 -18.25 -2.41
C THR A 564 -54.66 -18.26 -0.88
N MET A 565 -54.04 -17.23 -0.29
CA MET A 565 -54.21 -16.92 1.13
C MET A 565 -54.17 -15.41 1.45
N THR A 566 -55.24 -14.93 2.07
CA THR A 566 -55.26 -13.79 3.00
C THR A 566 -56.09 -14.23 4.20
N PRO A 567 -55.73 -13.79 5.43
CA PRO A 567 -56.13 -12.47 5.91
C PRO A 567 -54.92 -11.68 6.50
N LYS A 568 -54.86 -10.34 6.50
CA LYS A 568 -55.67 -9.35 7.25
C LYS A 568 -55.76 -9.71 8.75
N ILE A 569 -55.47 -8.88 9.74
CA ILE A 569 -55.20 -7.43 9.91
C ILE A 569 -54.38 -7.32 11.25
N SER A 570 -53.54 -6.33 11.60
CA SER A 570 -53.70 -4.87 11.56
C SER A 570 -52.39 -4.05 11.53
N GLN A 571 -52.45 -2.92 10.81
CA GLN A 571 -51.95 -1.58 11.18
C GLN A 571 -50.75 -1.43 12.14
N ALA A 572 -49.61 -0.99 11.59
CA ALA A 572 -48.61 -0.15 12.28
C ALA A 572 -47.80 0.72 11.28
N GLN A 573 -48.45 1.33 10.29
CA GLN A 573 -47.79 2.33 9.42
C GLN A 573 -47.91 3.72 10.05
N GLY A 574 -46.81 4.20 10.63
CA GLY A 574 -46.74 5.53 11.25
C GLY A 574 -45.34 6.14 11.16
N HIS A 575 -45.23 7.22 10.38
CA HIS A 575 -44.22 8.28 10.48
C HIS A 575 -42.73 7.88 10.50
N HIS A 576 -42.07 7.95 9.34
CA HIS A 576 -40.73 8.57 9.24
C HIS A 576 -40.48 9.09 7.81
N LYS A 577 -41.04 10.28 7.50
CA LYS A 577 -40.79 11.02 6.26
C LYS A 577 -40.78 12.53 6.54
N GLN A 578 -39.67 13.06 7.06
CA GLN A 578 -39.30 14.48 6.95
C GLN A 578 -37.87 14.74 7.44
N LEU A 579 -37.33 15.92 7.09
CA LEU A 579 -36.11 16.55 7.62
C LEU A 579 -34.77 15.81 7.39
N TYR A 580 -34.34 15.77 6.12
CA TYR A 580 -33.02 16.31 5.75
C TYR A 580 -33.12 17.06 4.41
N LYS A 581 -33.40 18.37 4.50
CA LYS A 581 -33.12 19.36 3.45
C LYS A 581 -32.34 20.50 4.11
N ASN A 582 -31.06 20.63 3.81
CA ASN A 582 -30.28 21.79 4.24
C ASN A 582 -29.16 22.11 3.23
N PRO A 583 -29.44 22.88 2.17
CA PRO A 583 -28.48 23.24 1.13
C PRO A 583 -27.71 24.52 1.52
N SER A 584 -26.74 24.41 2.43
CA SER A 584 -26.11 25.60 3.04
C SER A 584 -24.70 25.39 3.64
N ILE A 585 -23.84 24.56 3.01
CA ILE A 585 -22.39 24.50 3.33
C ILE A 585 -21.53 24.56 2.06
N LEU A 586 -21.68 25.64 1.29
CA LEU A 586 -20.72 26.09 0.26
C LEU A 586 -20.79 27.62 0.13
N ALA A 587 -20.25 28.32 1.14
CA ALA A 587 -19.95 29.75 1.11
C ALA A 587 -18.78 30.00 2.07
N GLY A 588 -17.72 30.65 1.59
CA GLY A 588 -16.44 30.74 2.30
C GLY A 588 -15.27 30.55 1.34
N ALA A 589 -15.05 31.55 0.50
CA ALA A 589 -13.85 31.69 -0.33
C ALA A 589 -13.28 33.09 -0.06
N GLU A 590 -12.00 33.15 0.30
CA GLU A 590 -11.17 34.36 0.27
C GLU A 590 -9.69 33.91 0.28
N ASP A 591 -9.00 34.33 -0.79
CA ASP A 591 -7.56 34.56 -1.00
C ASP A 591 -6.49 33.70 -0.30
N PHE A 592 -5.83 32.83 -1.09
CA PHE A 592 -4.36 32.63 -1.07
C PHE A 592 -3.89 32.26 -2.51
N ILE A 593 -2.63 32.56 -2.84
CA ILE A 593 -2.12 32.78 -4.21
C ILE A 593 -1.20 31.64 -4.69
N ASP A 594 -1.29 31.29 -6.00
CA ASP A 594 -0.35 30.53 -6.86
C ASP A 594 0.04 29.07 -6.47
N ASP A 595 0.26 28.11 -7.39
CA ASP A 595 -0.13 27.95 -8.81
C ASP A 595 0.12 26.47 -9.22
N ASP A 596 -0.80 25.79 -9.92
CA ASP A 596 -0.61 24.45 -10.55
C ASP A 596 -1.92 23.97 -11.26
N ASP A 597 -2.19 24.44 -12.48
CA ASP A 597 -2.93 23.76 -13.59
C ASP A 597 -4.25 22.99 -13.26
N TRP A 598 -5.11 23.51 -12.37
CA TRP A 598 -6.44 22.93 -12.07
C TRP A 598 -7.64 23.83 -12.37
N ASP A 599 -7.43 25.12 -12.66
CA ASP A 599 -8.50 26.12 -12.75
C ASP A 599 -8.59 26.87 -14.11
N GLU A 600 -7.70 26.64 -15.09
CA GLU A 600 -7.79 27.24 -16.45
C GLU A 600 -8.70 26.47 -17.44
N VAL A 601 -9.97 26.22 -17.07
CA VAL A 601 -11.04 25.96 -18.04
C VAL A 601 -12.34 26.65 -17.59
N TYR A 602 -13.01 27.35 -18.51
CA TYR A 602 -14.27 28.10 -18.36
C TYR A 602 -14.20 29.54 -17.81
N GLU A 603 -13.74 30.47 -18.65
CA GLU A 603 -14.39 31.79 -18.75
C GLU A 603 -15.05 31.97 -20.13
N GLU A 604 -16.37 32.17 -20.15
CA GLU A 604 -17.08 32.82 -21.26
C GLU A 604 -17.80 34.09 -20.74
N PRO A 605 -17.75 35.21 -21.48
CA PRO A 605 -18.00 36.53 -20.91
C PRO A 605 -19.48 36.85 -20.66
N ARG A 606 -19.96 36.61 -19.44
CA ARG A 606 -21.28 37.07 -18.97
C ARG A 606 -21.30 38.59 -18.76
N ARG A 607 -21.57 39.33 -19.83
CA ARG A 607 -21.95 40.76 -19.77
C ARG A 607 -23.00 41.00 -18.67
N ARG A 608 -22.70 41.87 -17.71
CA ARG A 608 -23.71 42.54 -16.87
C ARG A 608 -23.45 44.04 -16.79
N SER A 609 -24.54 44.77 -16.61
CA SER A 609 -24.63 46.24 -16.68
C SER A 609 -24.29 46.92 -15.35
N SER A 610 -24.03 48.22 -15.43
CA SER A 610 -23.70 49.13 -14.35
C SER A 610 -24.88 49.49 -13.42
N SER A 611 -24.56 50.21 -12.32
CA SER A 611 -25.44 50.72 -11.24
C SER A 611 -25.98 49.64 -10.29
N VAL A 612 -26.24 49.90 -9.00
CA VAL A 612 -26.47 51.18 -8.28
C VAL A 612 -25.56 51.32 -7.03
N GLU A 613 -25.36 52.55 -6.55
CA GLU A 613 -24.46 52.91 -5.44
C GLU A 613 -25.10 52.88 -4.03
N ALA A 614 -24.25 52.55 -3.05
CA ALA A 614 -24.07 53.20 -1.73
C ALA A 614 -25.16 53.22 -0.61
N THR A 615 -24.61 53.26 0.62
CA THR A 615 -25.16 53.82 1.89
C THR A 615 -26.14 52.98 2.71
N LEU A 616 -25.67 52.42 3.85
CA LEU A 616 -25.90 53.06 5.18
C LEU A 616 -25.06 52.43 6.31
N SER A 617 -24.99 53.13 7.44
CA SER A 617 -23.95 53.00 8.48
C SER A 617 -24.32 52.12 9.69
N SER A 618 -23.34 51.92 10.56
CA SER A 618 -23.29 51.09 11.76
C SER A 618 -24.31 51.39 12.87
N CYS A 619 -24.73 50.31 13.56
CA CYS A 619 -25.26 50.21 14.95
C CYS A 619 -25.45 48.71 15.27
N PHE A 620 -25.32 48.15 16.49
CA PHE A 620 -24.95 48.67 17.81
C PHE A 620 -24.35 47.51 18.65
N THR A 621 -23.42 47.76 19.57
CA THR A 621 -22.86 46.77 20.51
C THR A 621 -23.58 46.78 21.87
N SER A 622 -23.99 45.61 22.40
CA SER A 622 -24.22 45.39 23.84
C SER A 622 -24.37 43.90 24.21
N LEU A 623 -24.38 43.62 25.53
CA LEU A 623 -24.69 42.35 26.22
C LEU A 623 -23.56 41.30 26.36
N SER A 624 -22.70 41.52 27.37
CA SER A 624 -21.88 40.48 28.00
C SER A 624 -21.80 40.66 29.53
N SER A 625 -22.67 39.98 30.29
CA SER A 625 -22.50 39.78 31.75
C SER A 625 -23.43 38.68 32.30
N GLY A 626 -22.95 37.92 33.30
CA GLY A 626 -23.63 36.73 33.87
C GLY A 626 -23.36 35.45 33.06
N ILE A 627 -23.05 34.28 33.64
CA ILE A 627 -23.32 33.74 34.99
C ILE A 627 -22.12 32.90 35.49
N HIS A 628 -22.05 32.67 36.81
CA HIS A 628 -21.00 31.87 37.47
C HIS A 628 -21.22 30.34 37.42
N SER A 629 -20.08 29.63 37.38
CA SER A 629 -19.79 28.30 37.96
C SER A 629 -20.87 27.19 38.00
N VAL A 630 -20.56 26.06 37.36
CA VAL A 630 -21.00 24.73 37.80
C VAL A 630 -19.81 23.77 37.85
N ARG A 631 -19.44 23.32 39.05
CA ARG A 631 -18.67 22.08 39.25
C ARG A 631 -19.65 20.91 39.29
N PHE A 632 -19.31 19.77 38.71
CA PHE A 632 -19.89 18.49 39.14
C PHE A 632 -18.84 17.39 39.20
N ALA A 633 -19.00 16.48 40.16
CA ALA A 633 -18.01 15.47 40.53
C ALA A 633 -18.48 14.05 40.22
N VAL A 634 -17.51 13.13 40.16
CA VAL A 634 -17.75 11.68 40.00
C VAL A 634 -18.44 11.11 41.24
N THR A 635 -19.49 10.30 41.05
CA THR A 635 -19.91 9.30 42.05
C THR A 635 -20.27 7.96 41.41
N THR A 636 -19.55 6.91 41.82
CA THR A 636 -19.86 5.51 41.57
C THR A 636 -21.09 5.09 42.39
N ARG A 637 -21.90 4.12 41.91
CA ARG A 637 -23.02 3.56 42.69
C ARG A 637 -22.95 2.04 42.80
N ALA A 638 -22.75 1.54 44.01
CA ALA A 638 -22.77 0.12 44.38
C ALA A 638 -23.14 -0.04 45.87
N LYS A 639 -23.44 -1.27 46.31
CA LYS A 639 -24.08 -1.66 47.60
C LYS A 639 -25.61 -1.46 47.59
N ARG A 640 -26.43 -2.33 48.22
CA ARG A 640 -26.19 -3.56 49.00
C ARG A 640 -27.50 -4.37 49.11
N LEU A 641 -27.44 -5.68 49.41
CA LEU A 641 -28.27 -6.34 50.44
C LEU A 641 -27.82 -7.81 50.70
N CYS A 642 -27.84 -8.18 51.99
CA CYS A 642 -27.91 -9.50 52.66
C CYS A 642 -27.54 -10.81 51.90
N THR A 643 -26.49 -11.58 52.23
CA THR A 643 -26.17 -12.36 53.47
C THR A 643 -26.96 -13.67 53.70
N ARG A 644 -26.30 -14.83 53.53
CA ARG A 644 -26.29 -15.94 54.53
C ARG A 644 -25.21 -17.00 54.24
N ASP A 645 -24.73 -17.65 55.29
CA ASP A 645 -23.71 -18.73 55.25
C ASP A 645 -24.29 -20.12 54.89
N SER A 646 -23.44 -21.01 54.36
CA SER A 646 -23.14 -22.31 55.02
C SER A 646 -22.06 -23.16 54.30
N THR A 647 -20.82 -23.04 54.82
CA THR A 647 -19.83 -24.12 55.07
C THR A 647 -19.92 -25.51 54.41
N ARG A 648 -18.74 -26.01 53.98
CA ARG A 648 -18.29 -27.42 53.75
C ARG A 648 -18.85 -28.16 52.50
N GLY A 649 -18.07 -29.00 51.80
CA GLY A 649 -16.61 -29.13 51.83
C GLY A 649 -16.02 -30.48 51.35
N SER A 650 -14.88 -30.39 50.64
CA SER A 650 -13.85 -31.44 50.41
C SER A 650 -14.08 -32.55 49.36
N ARG A 651 -12.93 -33.02 48.80
CA ARG A 651 -12.66 -34.25 48.02
C ARG A 651 -13.04 -34.26 46.52
N LEU A 652 -12.32 -34.94 45.61
CA LEU A 652 -10.91 -35.44 45.56
C LEU A 652 -10.55 -35.85 44.10
N ARG A 653 -9.28 -35.68 43.69
CA ARG A 653 -8.50 -36.45 42.66
C ARG A 653 -8.89 -36.45 41.16
N ASN A 654 -7.86 -36.15 40.34
CA ASN A 654 -7.37 -36.83 39.11
C ASN A 654 -8.32 -36.95 37.88
N SER A 655 -7.89 -36.93 36.61
CA SER A 655 -6.56 -37.14 35.96
C SER A 655 -6.41 -36.14 34.78
N MET A 656 -5.26 -35.57 34.40
CA MET A 656 -4.01 -36.12 33.79
C MET A 656 -4.16 -36.55 32.29
N VAL A 657 -3.05 -36.49 31.52
CA VAL A 657 -2.88 -36.65 30.05
C VAL A 657 -3.08 -35.35 29.26
N GLU A 658 -2.20 -34.90 28.34
CA GLU A 658 -0.78 -35.19 28.04
C GLU A 658 -0.17 -34.02 27.23
N ILE A 659 1.09 -33.61 27.50
CA ILE A 659 2.00 -32.98 26.51
C ILE A 659 3.44 -33.41 26.82
N SER A 660 4.06 -34.17 25.90
CA SER A 660 5.51 -34.40 25.84
C SER A 660 6.20 -33.22 25.12
N SER A 661 7.35 -32.64 25.50
CA SER A 661 8.58 -33.06 26.20
C SER A 661 9.76 -33.44 25.27
N ALA A 662 10.50 -32.42 24.81
CA ALA A 662 11.92 -32.51 24.41
C ALA A 662 12.52 -31.07 24.27
N THR A 663 13.71 -30.72 24.75
CA THR A 663 14.62 -31.33 25.74
C THR A 663 15.46 -30.23 26.41
N ARG A 664 15.68 -30.29 27.73
CA ARG A 664 16.75 -29.57 28.44
C ARG A 664 17.71 -30.53 29.14
N ARG A 665 19.02 -30.31 28.93
CA ARG A 665 20.17 -30.49 29.85
C ARG A 665 21.41 -30.02 29.07
N SER A 666 22.39 -29.34 29.67
CA SER A 666 23.04 -29.60 30.95
C SER A 666 23.05 -28.44 31.97
N LEU A 667 23.01 -28.84 33.27
CA LEU A 667 23.83 -28.41 34.43
C LEU A 667 24.08 -26.89 34.64
N ALA A 668 23.64 -26.22 35.74
CA ALA A 668 23.85 -26.47 37.19
C ALA A 668 25.35 -26.37 37.59
N ARG A 669 25.81 -25.57 38.56
CA ARG A 669 25.31 -25.08 39.88
C ARG A 669 25.98 -23.71 40.22
N ALA A 670 25.64 -22.91 41.24
CA ALA A 670 24.50 -22.84 42.18
C ALA A 670 24.45 -21.44 42.86
N ASN A 671 23.27 -21.12 43.43
CA ASN A 671 22.99 -20.27 44.62
C ASN A 671 23.99 -19.14 44.99
N SER A 672 23.54 -17.89 45.10
CA SER A 672 22.62 -17.51 46.18
C SER A 672 21.62 -16.39 45.84
N MET A 673 20.46 -16.49 46.49
CA MET A 673 19.39 -15.48 46.64
C MET A 673 19.30 -15.13 48.15
N PRO A 674 18.53 -14.10 48.62
CA PRO A 674 17.49 -13.34 47.91
C PRO A 674 17.57 -11.79 48.01
N ALA A 675 16.65 -11.13 47.31
CA ALA A 675 16.24 -9.72 47.47
C ALA A 675 15.17 -9.62 48.60
N PRO A 676 14.20 -8.66 48.66
CA PRO A 676 14.04 -7.33 48.01
C PRO A 676 13.58 -6.21 48.99
N TYR A 677 13.41 -4.94 48.57
CA TYR A 677 12.11 -4.21 48.56
C TYR A 677 12.16 -2.72 48.15
N HIS A 678 10.97 -2.20 47.83
CA HIS A 678 10.58 -0.85 47.39
C HIS A 678 10.88 0.37 48.30
N ARG A 679 10.73 1.55 47.66
CA ARG A 679 9.97 2.78 48.07
C ARG A 679 10.71 4.01 48.64
N SER A 680 10.67 5.08 47.84
CA SER A 680 10.23 6.46 48.15
C SER A 680 10.52 7.11 49.52
N SER A 681 11.14 8.29 49.51
CA SER A 681 10.45 9.58 49.83
C SER A 681 11.35 10.78 49.50
N GLU A 682 10.76 11.98 49.39
CA GLU A 682 11.50 13.25 49.40
C GLU A 682 12.01 13.58 50.81
N SER A 683 13.13 14.31 50.92
CA SER A 683 13.27 15.42 51.87
C SER A 683 14.53 16.24 51.57
N ASP A 684 14.42 17.55 51.67
CA ASP A 684 15.48 18.54 51.47
C ASP A 684 16.45 18.58 52.67
N LEU A 685 17.70 19.04 52.45
CA LEU A 685 18.17 20.33 52.98
C LEU A 685 19.65 20.63 52.69
N ASP A 686 19.91 21.93 52.63
CA ASP A 686 21.18 22.61 52.31
C ASP A 686 22.41 22.20 53.15
N LEU A 687 23.60 22.37 52.56
CA LEU A 687 24.78 22.84 53.31
C LEU A 687 25.79 23.60 52.40
N PHE A 688 25.67 24.94 52.43
CA PHE A 688 26.66 26.00 52.19
C PHE A 688 28.02 25.73 51.51
N GLY A 689 28.36 26.60 50.54
CA GLY A 689 29.73 26.90 50.08
C GLY A 689 30.08 26.33 48.69
N GLY A 690 30.43 27.11 47.67
CA GLY A 690 30.48 28.57 47.55
C GLY A 690 31.84 29.21 47.85
N VAL A 691 32.71 29.28 46.83
CA VAL A 691 33.73 30.31 46.51
C VAL A 691 34.00 30.18 45.00
N GLU A 692 34.38 31.28 44.33
CA GLU A 692 34.58 31.41 42.88
C GLU A 692 36.08 31.32 42.48
N ASP A 693 36.39 31.68 41.23
CA ASP A 693 37.71 32.10 40.71
C ASP A 693 38.87 31.06 40.56
N GLU A 694 39.86 31.24 39.65
CA GLU A 694 39.91 31.77 38.26
C GLU A 694 41.29 31.38 37.65
N LEU A 695 41.59 31.79 36.42
CA LEU A 695 42.92 32.01 35.81
C LEU A 695 43.85 30.81 35.45
N ASP A 696 43.84 30.48 34.15
CA ASP A 696 44.95 30.66 33.19
C ASP A 696 46.36 30.01 33.28
N ALA A 697 46.95 29.92 32.08
CA ALA A 697 48.38 30.04 31.72
C ALA A 697 49.25 28.79 31.43
N GLU A 698 49.46 28.59 30.11
CA GLU A 698 50.74 28.29 29.44
C GLU A 698 51.38 26.87 29.46
N ASN A 699 52.56 26.76 28.81
CA ASN A 699 53.00 25.66 27.94
C ASN A 699 54.55 25.45 28.05
N PRO A 700 55.25 25.02 26.99
CA PRO A 700 55.61 23.63 26.62
C PRO A 700 56.97 23.13 27.17
N ALA A 701 57.26 21.83 26.97
CA ALA A 701 58.64 21.31 26.94
C ALA A 701 58.81 20.10 25.99
N GLU A 702 59.89 20.07 25.20
CA GLU A 702 60.25 18.96 24.29
C GLU A 702 61.26 17.98 24.91
N VAL A 703 61.31 16.74 24.39
CA VAL A 703 62.55 15.92 24.38
C VAL A 703 62.70 15.20 23.04
N CYS A 704 63.90 15.27 22.44
CA CYS A 704 64.34 14.58 21.21
C CYS A 704 65.60 13.75 21.59
N VAL A 705 66.16 12.74 20.89
CA VAL A 705 66.52 12.58 19.46
C VAL A 705 66.86 11.07 19.17
N ALA A 706 66.52 10.53 17.97
CA ALA A 706 67.27 9.55 17.12
C ALA A 706 66.35 8.89 16.04
N LYS A 707 66.66 8.55 14.77
CA LYS A 707 67.82 8.65 13.81
C LYS A 707 68.93 7.57 13.92
N LEU A 708 69.49 6.92 12.87
CA LEU A 708 69.37 6.80 11.37
C LEU A 708 70.20 5.52 10.92
N PRO A 709 70.46 5.14 9.62
CA PRO A 709 69.55 4.75 8.52
C PRO A 709 69.99 3.40 7.77
N PRO A 710 70.04 3.18 6.41
CA PRO A 710 69.71 1.86 5.78
C PRO A 710 70.82 1.23 4.89
N PRO A 711 70.54 0.15 4.10
CA PRO A 711 70.46 0.33 2.62
C PRO A 711 69.48 -0.63 1.87
N SER A 712 69.49 -0.60 0.53
CA SER A 712 68.77 -1.46 -0.45
C SER A 712 69.75 -1.92 -1.58
N PRO A 713 69.38 -2.43 -2.79
CA PRO A 713 68.14 -3.05 -3.33
C PRO A 713 68.41 -4.38 -4.14
N ARG A 714 67.38 -5.02 -4.75
CA ARG A 714 67.47 -5.72 -6.08
C ARG A 714 66.11 -6.23 -6.65
N ARG A 715 66.14 -6.83 -7.87
CA ARG A 715 64.99 -7.09 -8.76
C ARG A 715 64.59 -8.58 -8.90
N SER A 716 63.33 -8.79 -9.32
CA SER A 716 62.82 -9.81 -10.29
C SER A 716 62.97 -11.32 -10.04
N SER A 717 61.85 -12.06 -10.15
CA SER A 717 61.70 -13.22 -11.06
C SER A 717 60.22 -13.65 -11.21
N THR A 718 59.94 -14.54 -12.16
CA THR A 718 58.62 -15.11 -12.49
C THR A 718 58.45 -16.54 -11.91
N LEU A 719 57.30 -17.18 -12.21
CA LEU A 719 56.84 -18.53 -11.78
C LEU A 719 56.12 -18.57 -10.41
N GLY A 720 55.17 -19.48 -10.17
CA GLY A 720 54.53 -20.40 -11.12
C GLY A 720 53.91 -21.67 -10.50
N ARG A 721 52.59 -21.66 -10.26
CA ARG A 721 51.71 -22.82 -9.94
C ARG A 721 52.07 -23.69 -8.71
N GLY A 722 51.26 -23.58 -7.66
CA GLY A 722 50.99 -24.65 -6.67
C GLY A 722 49.49 -24.98 -6.65
N ARG A 723 49.11 -26.24 -6.37
CA ARG A 723 47.71 -26.72 -6.32
C ARG A 723 47.39 -27.33 -4.94
N TYR A 724 46.10 -27.65 -4.77
CA TYR A 724 45.44 -28.35 -3.65
C TYR A 724 44.92 -27.46 -2.50
N SER A 725 43.71 -27.64 -1.94
CA SER A 725 42.36 -27.97 -2.47
C SER A 725 41.43 -28.33 -1.30
N LYS A 726 40.19 -27.81 -1.29
CA LYS A 726 38.93 -28.38 -0.73
C LYS A 726 37.91 -27.23 -0.64
N LEU A 727 36.89 -27.18 -1.49
CA LEU A 727 35.62 -27.93 -1.46
C LEU A 727 34.55 -27.33 -0.53
N LEU A 728 33.66 -26.50 -1.10
CA LEU A 728 32.20 -26.58 -0.93
C LEU A 728 31.54 -26.14 -2.27
N PRO A 729 30.32 -26.61 -2.60
CA PRO A 729 29.82 -26.59 -3.98
C PRO A 729 28.80 -25.49 -4.30
N THR A 730 28.94 -24.85 -5.47
CA THR A 730 27.83 -24.23 -6.20
C THR A 730 27.31 -25.21 -7.26
N ARG A 731 25.99 -25.45 -7.31
CA ARG A 731 25.35 -26.22 -8.38
C ARG A 731 24.66 -25.29 -9.36
N SER A 732 25.35 -24.94 -10.44
CA SER A 732 24.70 -24.54 -11.69
C SER A 732 24.14 -25.78 -12.40
N TRP A 733 23.03 -25.62 -13.13
CA TRP A 733 22.53 -26.61 -14.06
C TRP A 733 22.62 -26.07 -15.48
N THR A 734 23.45 -26.70 -16.31
CA THR A 734 23.54 -26.43 -17.75
C THR A 734 22.44 -27.17 -18.50
N LEU A 735 21.84 -26.53 -19.51
CA LEU A 735 20.93 -27.22 -20.43
C LEU A 735 21.65 -28.37 -21.16
N GLY A 736 21.05 -29.56 -21.14
CA GLY A 736 21.36 -30.65 -22.07
C GLY A 736 20.42 -30.57 -23.26
N SER A 737 20.95 -30.73 -24.48
CA SER A 737 20.17 -30.60 -25.72
C SER A 737 19.42 -31.87 -26.11
N LYS A 738 18.16 -31.71 -26.52
CA LYS A 738 17.59 -32.36 -27.71
C LYS A 738 16.45 -31.51 -28.27
#